data_AF-A0A970XM20-F1
#
_entry.id   AF-A0A970XM20-F1
#
_cell.length_a   1.000
_cell.length_b   1.000
_cell.length_c   1.000
_cell.angle_alpha   90.00
_cell.angle_beta   90.00
_cell.angle_gamma   90.00
#
_symmetry.space_group_name_H-M   'P 1'
#
loop_
_entity.id
_entity.type
_entity.pdbx_description
1 polymer ?
#
loop_
_entity_poly.entity_id
_entity_poly.type
_entity_poly.pdbx_seq_one_letter_code
_entity_poly.pdbx_strand_id
1 'polypeptide(L)'
;CEELLKEIEKCTDERLFAIFAGIKKGVSVERIAEITKIDKWFLRKIEKISNYEKQISGKALSSQEYVLGKKLGFTDEYLQKLSANTLPMILKPSYRMVDTCAGEFKAETPYFYSTYNLEEAGAENEALQHIGKTNKKTVVVLGSGPIRIGQGIEFDYACVHCAWALSEMGYEVVIINNNPETVSTDFDTSDRLYFEPLTKEDVLNIIEIEKPLGVVVAFGGQTAIKLAKTLHDNGIRIIGTSYDGIDLAEDRGRFDALLESLSVKRPKGFAVFSLEEALKVSNSLGYPVLIRPSYVIGGQNMVIAFEDSDVEEYMDIILSNPNIGGILVDKYISGLEIEVDAICDGEDILIPGIMEHIERTGIHSGDSIAIYPAIHLDDKKVEEISEITKKLSLGIGALGLINIQYIVKDSEIFVIEVNPRASRTVPYISKVAELPMCDIASKVSLGAKLKDLGYGVGIYKPSPYISVKVPIFSFEKLTDVDTQLGPEMKSTGEVLGMGKNLQEALFKGLVASGCKLVRKGGIFFSVKDSDKPCITEIAVKFEKMGFKLYATSGTATFLRKSGLKVRSVNKIHENTDNILTLFESGLIQYIISSSKRGKDPARDSVKIRRKAVQMGIPCLTSTDTANALADILLSKYSDISTELVDINSLRKTKMRLPFTKMQANGNDYIYLDCEEIEINSPESLSACLADRNYGIGGDGVVVITKSEVADTKMRLFNLDGSEGKLGGNALACVAKYLFDFKKIKKDRMRIETMVGIKEVFVSTKNSLASSVKISMGNPILSPSEIPVNLKGKTVINKSIEFSGEVYEITCLSLGNPHCVIFSEDIDSLNVKEIGGKIEGNPIFRERVNVSFVQVEDEKTLRVRIWERGNGETLSSGTGGCAAAVAAVLNGYCNKEENITVTMPGGKQVVRYDESGVEMACSPVIVYQGIVEV
;
A
#
# COMPACT_ATOMS: atom_id res chain seq x y z
N CYS A 1 44.78 12.21 -16.81
CA CYS A 1 45.04 11.37 -15.62
C CYS A 1 44.49 11.98 -14.34
N GLU A 2 44.57 13.29 -14.13
CA GLU A 2 44.08 13.94 -12.91
C GLU A 2 42.57 13.77 -12.65
N GLU A 3 41.72 13.92 -13.67
CA GLU A 3 40.27 13.67 -13.53
C GLU A 3 39.97 12.24 -13.09
N LEU A 4 40.67 11.26 -13.65
CA LEU A 4 40.49 9.85 -13.31
C LEU A 4 40.97 9.53 -11.88
N LEU A 5 42.03 10.20 -11.42
CA LEU A 5 42.48 10.08 -10.02
C LEU A 5 41.44 10.64 -9.05
N LYS A 6 40.76 11.75 -9.42
CA LYS A 6 39.63 12.29 -8.65
C LYS A 6 38.46 11.31 -8.60
N GLU A 7 38.15 10.64 -9.72
CA GLU A 7 37.10 9.61 -9.74
C GLU A 7 37.49 8.35 -8.94
N ILE A 8 38.76 7.94 -8.95
CA ILE A 8 39.26 6.83 -8.11
C ILE A 8 39.21 7.19 -6.61
N GLU A 9 39.44 8.46 -6.26
CA GLU A 9 39.35 8.94 -4.89
C GLU A 9 37.92 8.88 -4.35
N LYS A 10 36.94 9.23 -5.19
CA LYS A 10 35.52 9.13 -4.85
C LYS A 10 35.08 7.65 -4.75
N CYS A 11 34.33 7.34 -3.71
CA CYS A 11 33.77 6.00 -3.52
C CYS A 11 32.39 5.90 -4.19
N THR A 12 32.36 5.92 -5.52
CA THR A 12 31.14 5.75 -6.34
C THR A 12 30.99 4.30 -6.83
N ASP A 13 29.83 3.99 -7.38
CA ASP A 13 29.54 2.74 -8.10
C ASP A 13 30.44 2.55 -9.33
N GLU A 14 30.93 3.65 -9.93
CA GLU A 14 31.85 3.60 -11.08
C GLU A 14 33.33 3.37 -10.69
N ARG A 15 33.66 3.39 -9.39
CA ARG A 15 35.06 3.40 -8.91
C ARG A 15 35.89 2.23 -9.44
N LEU A 16 35.31 1.03 -9.53
CA LEU A 16 36.02 -0.16 -10.03
C LEU A 16 36.45 0.01 -11.50
N PHE A 17 35.59 0.61 -12.33
CA PHE A 17 35.90 0.92 -13.72
C PHE A 17 36.93 2.04 -13.84
N ALA A 18 36.85 3.06 -12.97
CA ALA A 18 37.85 4.13 -12.90
C ALA A 18 39.24 3.57 -12.51
N ILE A 19 39.30 2.64 -11.55
CA ILE A 19 40.54 1.93 -11.16
C ILE A 19 41.12 1.17 -12.35
N PHE A 20 40.29 0.36 -13.04
CA PHE A 20 40.74 -0.39 -14.22
C PHE A 20 41.28 0.53 -15.32
N ALA A 21 40.56 1.61 -15.63
CA ALA A 21 41.00 2.63 -16.58
C ALA A 21 42.29 3.33 -16.12
N GLY A 22 42.47 3.54 -14.81
CA GLY A 22 43.65 4.17 -14.22
C GLY A 22 44.89 3.31 -14.41
N ILE A 23 44.79 2.02 -14.10
CA ILE A 23 45.84 1.04 -14.34
C ILE A 23 46.15 0.96 -15.84
N LYS A 24 45.13 0.95 -16.70
CA LYS A 24 45.31 0.95 -18.16
C LYS A 24 46.11 2.15 -18.65
N LYS A 25 45.87 3.34 -18.08
CA LYS A 25 46.61 4.60 -18.35
C LYS A 25 47.96 4.73 -17.62
N GLY A 26 48.38 3.72 -16.86
CA GLY A 26 49.71 3.66 -16.24
C GLY A 26 49.82 4.21 -14.81
N VAL A 27 48.70 4.37 -14.10
CA VAL A 27 48.73 4.69 -12.66
C VAL A 27 49.19 3.44 -11.89
N SER A 28 50.15 3.59 -10.97
CA SER A 28 50.69 2.47 -10.21
C SER A 28 49.70 1.90 -9.19
N VAL A 29 49.78 0.59 -8.96
CA VAL A 29 48.99 -0.10 -7.93
C VAL A 29 49.24 0.49 -6.55
N GLU A 30 50.48 0.88 -6.24
CA GLU A 30 50.84 1.53 -4.98
C GLU A 30 50.05 2.82 -4.79
N ARG A 31 49.97 3.65 -5.83
CA ARG A 31 49.26 4.93 -5.77
C ARG A 31 47.76 4.73 -5.62
N ILE A 32 47.18 3.76 -6.33
CA ILE A 32 45.75 3.43 -6.21
C ILE A 32 45.46 2.87 -4.81
N ALA A 33 46.31 2.01 -4.26
CA ALA A 33 46.15 1.47 -2.91
C ALA A 33 46.23 2.58 -1.85
N GLU A 34 47.13 3.55 -2.01
CA GLU A 34 47.23 4.72 -1.12
C GLU A 34 45.94 5.53 -1.09
N ILE A 35 45.33 5.76 -2.25
CA ILE A 35 44.09 6.55 -2.40
C ILE A 35 42.88 5.75 -1.92
N THR A 36 42.74 4.51 -2.40
CA THR A 36 41.52 3.72 -2.26
C THR A 36 41.46 2.88 -0.99
N LYS A 37 42.62 2.61 -0.39
CA LYS A 37 42.82 1.63 0.69
C LYS A 37 42.45 0.19 0.31
N ILE A 38 42.17 -0.08 -0.98
CA ILE A 38 41.99 -1.44 -1.48
C ILE A 38 43.34 -2.16 -1.40
N ASP A 39 43.31 -3.38 -0.87
CA ASP A 39 44.53 -4.17 -0.71
C ASP A 39 45.22 -4.39 -2.07
N LYS A 40 46.55 -4.26 -2.07
CA LYS A 40 47.37 -4.43 -3.27
C LYS A 40 47.16 -5.78 -3.93
N TRP A 41 46.78 -6.81 -3.18
CA TRP A 41 46.44 -8.12 -3.70
C TRP A 41 45.32 -8.05 -4.74
N PHE A 42 44.20 -7.39 -4.44
CA PHE A 42 43.08 -7.23 -5.39
C PHE A 42 43.48 -6.37 -6.58
N LEU A 43 44.15 -5.24 -6.34
CA LEU A 43 44.58 -4.33 -7.39
C LEU A 43 45.56 -4.99 -8.37
N ARG A 44 46.45 -5.87 -7.88
CA ARG A 44 47.33 -6.68 -8.74
C ARG A 44 46.57 -7.69 -9.60
N LYS A 45 45.42 -8.21 -9.14
CA LYS A 45 44.54 -9.05 -9.98
C LYS A 45 43.91 -8.24 -11.11
N ILE A 46 43.45 -7.03 -10.81
CA ILE A 46 42.91 -6.10 -11.81
C ILE A 46 44.02 -5.69 -12.81
N GLU A 47 45.23 -5.42 -12.33
CA GLU A 47 46.40 -5.16 -13.17
C GLU A 47 46.74 -6.33 -14.09
N LYS A 48 46.65 -7.57 -13.60
CA LYS A 48 46.82 -8.76 -14.43
C LYS A 48 45.80 -8.81 -15.58
N ILE A 49 44.53 -8.49 -15.31
CA ILE A 49 43.48 -8.41 -16.34
C ILE A 49 43.79 -7.31 -17.36
N SER A 50 44.20 -6.12 -16.89
CA SER A 50 44.56 -4.99 -17.77
C SER A 50 45.79 -5.27 -18.64
N ASN A 51 46.81 -5.92 -18.08
CA ASN A 51 48.02 -6.30 -18.82
C ASN A 51 47.72 -7.36 -19.88
N TYR A 52 46.84 -8.31 -19.57
CA TYR A 52 46.37 -9.29 -20.55
C TYR A 52 45.62 -8.61 -21.69
N GLU A 53 44.70 -7.68 -21.41
CA GLU A 53 44.00 -6.90 -22.45
C GLU A 53 45.00 -6.17 -23.37
N LYS A 54 46.01 -5.50 -22.80
CA LYS A 54 47.08 -4.82 -23.57
C LYS A 54 47.89 -5.79 -24.44
N GLN A 55 48.14 -7.01 -23.96
CA GLN A 55 48.91 -8.01 -24.69
C GLN A 55 48.22 -8.43 -26.00
N ILE A 56 46.90 -8.66 -25.93
CA ILE A 56 46.10 -9.25 -27.02
C ILE A 56 45.49 -8.20 -27.96
N SER A 57 45.40 -6.94 -27.53
CA SER A 57 44.78 -5.86 -28.31
C SER A 57 45.42 -5.71 -29.69
N GLY A 58 44.61 -5.84 -30.75
CA GLY A 58 45.05 -5.68 -32.13
C GLY A 58 45.89 -6.83 -32.70
N LYS A 59 45.95 -7.98 -32.01
CA LYS A 59 46.65 -9.19 -32.48
C LYS A 59 45.69 -10.35 -32.67
N ALA A 60 46.06 -11.33 -33.49
CA ALA A 60 45.36 -12.61 -33.54
C ALA A 60 45.68 -13.41 -32.27
N LEU A 61 44.65 -13.98 -31.65
CA LEU A 61 44.79 -14.77 -30.42
C LEU A 61 45.33 -16.17 -30.75
N SER A 62 46.40 -16.59 -30.08
CA SER A 62 46.77 -18.01 -30.04
C SER A 62 45.80 -18.81 -29.16
N SER A 63 45.72 -20.15 -29.34
CA SER A 63 44.88 -21.01 -28.49
C SER A 63 45.24 -20.89 -27.00
N GLN A 64 46.54 -20.74 -26.68
CA GLN A 64 47.00 -20.57 -25.30
C GLN A 64 46.57 -19.23 -24.70
N GLU A 65 46.66 -18.15 -25.47
CA GLU A 65 46.17 -16.83 -25.05
C GLU A 65 44.67 -16.85 -24.84
N TYR A 66 43.91 -17.44 -25.77
CA TYR A 66 42.46 -17.59 -25.63
C TYR A 66 42.08 -18.35 -24.34
N VAL A 67 42.67 -19.52 -24.09
CA VAL A 67 42.43 -20.29 -22.85
C VAL A 67 42.77 -19.47 -21.60
N LEU A 68 43.85 -18.71 -21.62
CA LEU A 68 44.21 -17.81 -20.53
C LEU A 68 43.16 -16.71 -20.33
N GLY A 69 42.63 -16.13 -21.41
CA GLY A 69 41.53 -15.18 -21.37
C GLY A 69 40.28 -15.75 -20.74
N LYS A 70 39.87 -16.97 -21.11
CA LYS A 70 38.73 -17.66 -20.50
C LYS A 70 38.94 -17.92 -19.00
N LYS A 71 40.15 -18.34 -18.60
CA LYS A 71 40.52 -18.51 -17.18
C LYS A 71 40.53 -17.20 -16.38
N LEU A 72 40.70 -16.07 -17.05
CA LEU A 72 40.62 -14.74 -16.44
C LEU A 72 39.19 -14.18 -16.40
N GLY A 73 38.20 -14.90 -16.95
CA GLY A 73 36.79 -14.52 -16.95
C GLY A 73 36.35 -13.64 -18.12
N PHE A 74 37.13 -13.57 -19.19
CA PHE A 74 36.73 -12.81 -20.39
C PHE A 74 35.67 -13.57 -21.21
N THR A 75 34.65 -12.84 -21.66
CA THR A 75 33.65 -13.35 -22.60
C THR A 75 34.22 -13.46 -24.01
N ASP A 76 33.66 -14.36 -24.80
CA ASP A 76 34.05 -14.57 -26.19
C ASP A 76 33.84 -13.31 -27.04
N GLU A 77 32.73 -12.61 -26.82
CA GLU A 77 32.43 -11.34 -27.48
C GLU A 77 33.51 -10.28 -27.18
N TYR A 78 33.97 -10.18 -25.93
CA TYR A 78 34.97 -9.19 -25.55
C TYR A 78 36.36 -9.54 -26.09
N LEU A 79 36.74 -10.82 -26.07
CA LEU A 79 37.98 -11.30 -26.69
C LEU A 79 37.99 -11.03 -28.19
N GLN A 80 36.87 -11.28 -28.88
CA GLN A 80 36.73 -10.97 -30.30
C GLN A 80 36.93 -9.47 -30.57
N LYS A 81 36.28 -8.59 -29.80
CA LYS A 81 36.40 -7.13 -29.93
C LYS A 81 37.83 -6.61 -29.74
N LEU A 82 38.62 -7.25 -28.86
CA LEU A 82 40.00 -6.85 -28.60
C LEU A 82 40.99 -7.40 -29.64
N SER A 83 40.73 -8.59 -30.18
CA SER A 83 41.60 -9.28 -31.14
C SER A 83 41.40 -8.79 -32.58
N ALA A 84 42.34 -9.06 -33.48
CA ALA A 84 42.26 -8.69 -34.90
C ALA A 84 41.32 -9.59 -35.75
N ASN A 85 40.21 -10.04 -35.15
CA ASN A 85 39.14 -10.93 -35.65
C ASN A 85 39.47 -12.43 -35.81
N THR A 86 38.47 -13.24 -35.41
CA THR A 86 38.37 -14.70 -35.22
C THR A 86 39.05 -15.29 -33.97
N LEU A 87 38.22 -15.96 -33.14
CA LEU A 87 38.68 -16.78 -32.02
C LEU A 87 39.35 -18.04 -32.56
N PRO A 88 40.48 -18.48 -31.98
CA PRO A 88 41.21 -19.66 -32.47
C PRO A 88 40.46 -20.97 -32.20
N MET A 89 39.60 -20.98 -31.18
CA MET A 89 38.76 -22.09 -30.77
C MET A 89 37.62 -21.54 -29.90
N ILE A 90 36.60 -22.36 -29.67
CA ILE A 90 35.58 -22.12 -28.64
C ILE A 90 35.83 -23.13 -27.53
N LEU A 91 36.21 -22.66 -26.34
CA LEU A 91 36.43 -23.52 -25.19
C LEU A 91 35.11 -23.66 -24.44
N LYS A 92 34.70 -24.89 -24.15
CA LYS A 92 33.51 -25.16 -23.34
C LYS A 92 33.85 -25.05 -21.85
N PRO A 93 32.96 -24.47 -21.02
CA PRO A 93 33.14 -24.49 -19.59
C PRO A 93 32.95 -25.91 -19.02
N SER A 94 33.61 -26.17 -17.90
CA SER A 94 33.29 -27.27 -16.99
C SER A 94 32.45 -26.74 -15.84
N TYR A 95 31.48 -27.51 -15.36
CA TYR A 95 30.66 -27.10 -14.20
C TYR A 95 31.08 -27.88 -12.96
N ARG A 96 31.25 -27.16 -11.85
CA ARG A 96 31.60 -27.69 -10.52
C ARG A 96 30.45 -27.49 -9.56
N MET A 97 30.32 -28.40 -8.62
CA MET A 97 29.27 -28.39 -7.61
C MET A 97 29.75 -27.68 -6.34
N VAL A 98 28.86 -26.91 -5.73
CA VAL A 98 29.10 -26.32 -4.41
C VAL A 98 28.82 -27.38 -3.35
N ASP A 99 29.85 -27.75 -2.58
CA ASP A 99 29.80 -28.89 -1.64
C ASP A 99 30.05 -28.53 -0.16
N THR A 100 30.35 -27.25 0.12
CA THR A 100 30.75 -26.69 1.44
C THR A 100 32.05 -27.26 2.06
N CYS A 101 32.66 -28.28 1.46
CA CYS A 101 33.77 -29.06 2.04
C CYS A 101 34.99 -29.22 1.11
N ALA A 102 35.00 -28.51 -0.02
CA ALA A 102 36.13 -28.48 -0.97
C ALA A 102 36.56 -29.88 -1.46
N GLY A 103 35.58 -30.76 -1.69
CA GLY A 103 35.77 -32.11 -2.20
C GLY A 103 36.11 -33.16 -1.13
N GLU A 104 36.05 -32.83 0.17
CA GLU A 104 36.24 -33.82 1.25
C GLU A 104 35.15 -34.91 1.22
N PHE A 105 33.91 -34.50 0.97
CA PHE A 105 32.76 -35.38 0.86
C PHE A 105 32.09 -35.23 -0.51
N LYS A 106 31.44 -36.30 -0.97
CA LYS A 106 30.66 -36.26 -2.21
C LYS A 106 29.41 -35.41 -1.99
N ALA A 107 29.28 -34.31 -2.71
CA ALA A 107 28.04 -33.53 -2.71
C ALA A 107 26.92 -34.26 -3.48
N GLU A 108 25.70 -34.16 -2.95
CA GLU A 108 24.49 -34.71 -3.57
C GLU A 108 23.62 -33.63 -4.19
N THR A 109 23.76 -32.38 -3.72
CA THR A 109 22.95 -31.23 -4.10
C THR A 109 23.43 -30.62 -5.41
N PRO A 110 22.66 -30.67 -6.51
CA PRO A 110 23.06 -30.23 -7.85
C PRO A 110 23.05 -28.70 -8.00
N TYR A 111 23.99 -28.05 -7.31
CA TYR A 111 24.21 -26.61 -7.31
C TYR A 111 25.54 -26.28 -8.00
N PHE A 112 25.48 -25.73 -9.21
CA PHE A 112 26.62 -25.62 -10.13
C PHE A 112 27.09 -24.18 -10.38
N TYR A 113 28.38 -24.04 -10.67
CA TYR A 113 29.00 -22.84 -11.26
C TYR A 113 30.02 -23.23 -12.33
N SER A 114 30.26 -22.35 -13.30
CA SER A 114 31.13 -22.60 -14.44
C SER A 114 32.60 -22.26 -14.14
N THR A 115 33.50 -23.02 -14.75
CA THR A 115 34.94 -22.76 -14.70
C THR A 115 35.65 -23.31 -15.94
N TYR A 116 36.70 -22.61 -16.38
CA TYR A 116 37.48 -22.97 -17.57
C TYR A 116 38.78 -23.68 -17.18
N ASN A 117 38.66 -24.89 -16.62
CA ASN A 117 39.81 -25.76 -16.37
C ASN A 117 39.99 -26.74 -17.55
N LEU A 118 41.24 -27.08 -17.87
CA LEU A 118 41.54 -28.03 -18.95
C LEU A 118 41.30 -29.46 -18.46
N GLU A 119 40.76 -30.35 -19.30
CA GLU A 119 40.61 -31.78 -19.00
C GLU A 119 41.94 -32.43 -18.57
N GLU A 120 43.05 -32.00 -19.18
CA GLU A 120 44.42 -32.41 -18.84
C GLU A 120 44.83 -32.10 -17.39
N ALA A 121 44.11 -31.19 -16.71
CA ALA A 121 44.29 -30.85 -15.30
C ALA A 121 43.34 -31.61 -14.36
N GLY A 122 42.63 -32.65 -14.84
CA GLY A 122 41.68 -33.44 -14.07
C GLY A 122 40.33 -32.75 -13.86
N ALA A 123 39.94 -31.86 -14.78
CA ALA A 123 38.69 -31.13 -14.69
C ALA A 123 37.49 -31.97 -15.19
N GLU A 124 36.83 -32.70 -14.30
CA GLU A 124 35.54 -33.31 -14.60
C GLU A 124 34.41 -32.27 -14.59
N ASN A 125 33.49 -32.39 -15.55
CA ASN A 125 32.25 -31.63 -15.57
C ASN A 125 31.20 -32.39 -14.74
N GLU A 126 31.01 -31.97 -13.50
CA GLU A 126 30.17 -32.66 -12.51
C GLU A 126 28.69 -32.59 -12.86
N ALA A 127 28.25 -31.55 -13.59
CA ALA A 127 26.87 -31.44 -14.04
C ALA A 127 26.44 -32.61 -14.94
N LEU A 128 27.34 -33.14 -15.78
CA LEU A 128 27.04 -34.29 -16.64
C LEU A 128 26.64 -35.54 -15.86
N GLN A 129 27.09 -35.67 -14.61
CA GLN A 129 26.71 -36.79 -13.76
C GLN A 129 25.26 -36.70 -13.31
N HIS A 130 24.64 -35.51 -13.35
CA HIS A 130 23.27 -35.22 -12.89
C HIS A 130 22.25 -35.05 -14.02
N ILE A 131 22.70 -35.04 -15.28
CA ILE A 131 21.84 -34.91 -16.47
C ILE A 131 21.42 -36.29 -16.97
N GLY A 132 20.14 -36.44 -17.34
CA GLY A 132 19.62 -37.67 -17.96
C GLY A 132 19.55 -38.88 -17.02
N LYS A 133 19.57 -38.66 -15.69
CA LYS A 133 19.34 -39.73 -14.69
C LYS A 133 17.91 -40.27 -14.73
N THR A 134 16.96 -39.46 -15.18
CA THR A 134 15.56 -39.84 -15.30
C THR A 134 15.10 -39.81 -16.76
N ASN A 135 13.97 -40.46 -17.05
CA ASN A 135 13.32 -40.40 -18.37
C ASN A 135 12.46 -39.14 -18.55
N LYS A 136 12.50 -38.18 -17.60
CA LYS A 136 11.73 -36.94 -17.68
C LYS A 136 12.37 -36.00 -18.69
N LYS A 137 11.56 -35.09 -19.23
CA LYS A 137 12.04 -34.02 -20.11
C LYS A 137 12.52 -32.85 -19.27
N THR A 138 13.63 -32.24 -19.66
CA THR A 138 14.18 -31.06 -18.99
C THR A 138 13.54 -29.77 -19.50
N VAL A 139 13.21 -28.85 -18.61
CA VAL A 139 12.79 -27.47 -18.91
C VAL A 139 13.71 -26.51 -18.18
N VAL A 140 14.23 -25.50 -18.88
CA VAL A 140 15.06 -24.44 -18.29
C VAL A 140 14.18 -23.22 -17.98
N VAL A 141 14.33 -22.67 -16.78
CA VAL A 141 13.69 -21.42 -16.35
C VAL A 141 14.79 -20.37 -16.15
N LEU A 142 14.72 -19.27 -16.90
CA LEU A 142 15.64 -18.15 -16.72
C LEU A 142 15.13 -17.23 -15.61
N GLY A 143 15.98 -17.01 -14.59
CA GLY A 143 15.68 -16.10 -13.49
C GLY A 143 15.76 -14.62 -13.88
N SER A 144 15.62 -13.75 -12.89
CA SER A 144 15.65 -12.29 -13.08
C SER A 144 17.03 -11.66 -13.02
N GLY A 145 18.04 -12.34 -12.47
CA GLY A 145 19.29 -11.72 -12.08
C GLY A 145 19.10 -10.71 -10.93
N PRO A 146 20.03 -9.76 -10.75
CA PRO A 146 20.06 -8.89 -9.57
C PRO A 146 18.84 -7.96 -9.50
N ILE A 147 18.35 -7.75 -8.28
CA ILE A 147 17.24 -6.82 -7.99
C ILE A 147 17.63 -5.38 -8.31
N ARG A 148 16.74 -4.67 -9.01
CA ARG A 148 16.87 -3.25 -9.36
C ARG A 148 15.49 -2.61 -9.36
N ILE A 149 15.42 -1.27 -9.32
CA ILE A 149 14.15 -0.56 -9.48
C ILE A 149 13.50 -0.97 -10.81
N GLY A 150 12.23 -1.36 -10.76
CA GLY A 150 11.48 -1.90 -11.89
C GLY A 150 11.63 -3.40 -12.14
N GLN A 151 12.61 -4.06 -11.51
CA GLN A 151 12.89 -5.50 -11.60
C GLN A 151 13.21 -6.08 -10.22
N GLY A 152 12.14 -6.34 -9.45
CA GLY A 152 12.22 -6.79 -8.06
C GLY A 152 11.95 -8.28 -7.86
N ILE A 153 11.59 -8.62 -6.62
CA ILE A 153 11.31 -9.98 -6.15
C ILE A 153 10.05 -10.58 -6.79
N GLU A 154 9.21 -9.77 -7.43
CA GLU A 154 7.97 -10.21 -8.06
C GLU A 154 8.24 -11.19 -9.21
N PHE A 155 9.35 -10.99 -9.93
CA PHE A 155 9.81 -11.90 -10.99
C PHE A 155 10.43 -13.18 -10.41
N ASP A 156 11.10 -13.09 -9.26
CA ASP A 156 11.62 -14.26 -8.56
C ASP A 156 10.48 -15.17 -8.09
N TYR A 157 9.44 -14.59 -7.47
CA TYR A 157 8.21 -15.30 -7.13
C TYR A 157 7.63 -16.04 -8.34
N ALA A 158 7.57 -15.36 -9.49
CA ALA A 158 7.03 -15.93 -10.71
C ALA A 158 7.88 -17.11 -11.22
N CYS A 159 9.21 -17.01 -11.12
CA CYS A 159 10.14 -18.08 -11.49
C CYS A 159 10.02 -19.31 -10.56
N VAL A 160 9.94 -19.10 -9.25
CA VAL A 160 9.78 -20.16 -8.24
C VAL A 160 8.49 -20.94 -8.47
N HIS A 161 7.37 -20.23 -8.62
CA HIS A 161 6.07 -20.89 -8.86
C HIS A 161 6.02 -21.60 -10.22
N CYS A 162 6.70 -21.09 -11.23
CA CYS A 162 6.86 -21.79 -12.51
C CYS A 162 7.64 -23.09 -12.34
N ALA A 163 8.77 -23.06 -11.61
CA ALA A 163 9.59 -24.23 -11.34
C ALA A 163 8.80 -25.33 -10.60
N TRP A 164 8.05 -24.97 -9.55
CA TRP A 164 7.21 -25.92 -8.82
C TRP A 164 6.12 -26.53 -9.70
N ALA A 165 5.42 -25.70 -10.50
CA ALA A 165 4.39 -26.18 -11.42
C ALA A 165 4.95 -27.17 -12.45
N LEU A 166 6.13 -26.88 -13.02
CA LEU A 166 6.80 -27.78 -13.97
C LEU A 166 7.24 -29.10 -13.31
N SER A 167 7.72 -29.05 -12.07
CA SER A 167 8.09 -30.24 -11.30
C SER A 167 6.87 -31.12 -11.02
N GLU A 168 5.74 -30.53 -10.61
CA GLU A 168 4.45 -31.23 -10.42
C GLU A 168 3.93 -31.88 -11.71
N MET A 169 4.17 -31.23 -12.87
CA MET A 169 3.85 -31.78 -14.19
C MET A 169 4.79 -32.91 -14.63
N GLY A 170 5.82 -33.23 -13.85
CA GLY A 170 6.75 -34.33 -14.09
C GLY A 170 7.93 -33.99 -14.98
N TYR A 171 8.27 -32.70 -15.15
CA TYR A 171 9.52 -32.28 -15.81
C TYR A 171 10.70 -32.30 -14.84
N GLU A 172 11.91 -32.34 -15.39
CA GLU A 172 13.11 -31.92 -14.66
C GLU A 172 13.31 -30.43 -14.88
N VAL A 173 13.46 -29.66 -13.81
CA VAL A 173 13.55 -28.21 -13.86
C VAL A 173 14.97 -27.75 -13.60
N VAL A 174 15.48 -26.93 -14.51
CA VAL A 174 16.80 -26.30 -14.41
C VAL A 174 16.62 -24.79 -14.26
N ILE A 175 17.13 -24.20 -13.19
CA ILE A 175 17.13 -22.75 -13.01
C ILE A 175 18.51 -22.18 -13.35
N ILE A 176 18.53 -21.09 -14.13
CA ILE A 176 19.73 -20.29 -14.37
C ILE A 176 19.47 -18.90 -13.77
N ASN A 177 20.18 -18.57 -12.70
CA ASN A 177 20.08 -17.25 -12.05
C ASN A 177 21.34 -16.96 -11.23
N ASN A 178 21.64 -15.69 -10.99
CA ASN A 178 22.83 -15.26 -10.25
C ASN A 178 22.54 -14.27 -9.12
N ASN A 179 21.28 -14.18 -8.67
CA ASN A 179 20.93 -13.36 -7.54
C ASN A 179 21.08 -14.17 -6.23
N PRO A 180 21.95 -13.77 -5.29
CA PRO A 180 22.13 -14.51 -4.04
C PRO A 180 20.99 -14.30 -3.02
N GLU A 181 20.11 -13.32 -3.23
CA GLU A 181 19.07 -12.93 -2.25
C GLU A 181 17.73 -13.65 -2.46
N THR A 182 17.63 -14.48 -3.50
CA THR A 182 16.35 -14.99 -4.03
C THR A 182 16.06 -16.44 -3.68
N VAL A 183 14.78 -16.82 -3.69
CA VAL A 183 14.35 -18.21 -3.46
C VAL A 183 14.60 -19.07 -4.71
N SER A 184 14.61 -18.49 -5.91
CA SER A 184 14.96 -19.25 -7.13
C SER A 184 16.39 -19.78 -7.15
N THR A 185 17.30 -19.18 -6.38
CA THR A 185 18.69 -19.64 -6.22
C THR A 185 18.89 -20.47 -4.97
N ASP A 186 17.78 -20.88 -4.32
CA ASP A 186 17.78 -22.00 -3.39
C ASP A 186 17.82 -23.32 -4.19
N PHE A 187 18.70 -24.23 -3.79
CA PHE A 187 18.84 -25.53 -4.44
C PHE A 187 17.61 -26.43 -4.24
N ASP A 188 16.76 -26.17 -3.23
CA ASP A 188 15.52 -26.92 -3.01
C ASP A 188 14.40 -26.55 -4.00
N THR A 189 14.56 -25.45 -4.76
CA THR A 189 13.52 -24.94 -5.68
C THR A 189 13.49 -25.70 -7.02
N SER A 190 14.59 -26.31 -7.44
CA SER A 190 14.72 -26.94 -8.77
C SER A 190 15.56 -28.21 -8.72
N ASP A 191 15.43 -29.07 -9.74
CA ASP A 191 16.24 -30.29 -9.82
C ASP A 191 17.72 -29.99 -10.05
N ARG A 192 18.05 -28.88 -10.70
CA ARG A 192 19.44 -28.41 -10.94
C ARG A 192 19.49 -26.89 -10.98
N LEU A 193 20.42 -26.32 -10.23
CA LEU A 193 20.63 -24.87 -10.17
C LEU A 193 21.99 -24.51 -10.77
N TYR A 194 22.00 -23.58 -11.73
CA TYR A 194 23.22 -22.96 -12.26
C TYR A 194 23.33 -21.51 -11.76
N PHE A 195 24.30 -21.25 -10.90
CA PHE A 195 24.61 -19.90 -10.40
C PHE A 195 25.41 -19.08 -11.41
N GLU A 196 24.81 -18.83 -12.57
CA GLU A 196 25.52 -18.30 -13.73
C GLU A 196 24.95 -16.95 -14.18
N PRO A 197 25.79 -16.07 -14.75
CA PRO A 197 25.32 -14.83 -15.34
C PRO A 197 24.29 -15.09 -16.45
N LEU A 198 23.25 -14.27 -16.52
CA LEU A 198 22.26 -14.33 -17.60
C LEU A 198 22.77 -13.64 -18.87
N THR A 199 23.89 -14.11 -19.40
CA THR A 199 24.43 -13.66 -20.69
C THR A 199 24.14 -14.67 -21.80
N LYS A 200 24.29 -14.24 -23.05
CA LYS A 200 24.12 -15.12 -24.22
C LYS A 200 25.07 -16.32 -24.17
N GLU A 201 26.31 -16.09 -23.77
CA GLU A 201 27.35 -17.11 -23.75
C GLU A 201 27.05 -18.18 -22.69
N ASP A 202 26.83 -17.75 -21.45
CA ASP A 202 26.65 -18.65 -20.31
C ASP A 202 25.38 -19.50 -20.46
N VAL A 203 24.28 -18.88 -20.91
CA VAL A 203 23.00 -19.58 -21.11
C VAL A 203 23.09 -20.60 -22.26
N LEU A 204 23.76 -20.27 -23.37
CA LEU A 204 23.93 -21.22 -24.48
C LEU A 204 24.83 -22.40 -24.09
N ASN A 205 25.87 -22.16 -23.30
CA ASN A 205 26.75 -23.23 -22.79
C ASN A 205 25.96 -24.24 -21.93
N ILE A 206 25.06 -23.75 -21.06
CA ILE A 206 24.21 -24.62 -20.23
C ILE A 206 23.20 -25.39 -21.10
N ILE A 207 22.57 -24.72 -22.06
CA ILE A 207 21.59 -25.34 -22.96
C ILE A 207 22.22 -26.44 -23.81
N GLU A 208 23.47 -26.28 -24.23
CA GLU A 208 24.18 -27.28 -25.02
C GLU A 208 24.36 -28.61 -24.26
N ILE A 209 24.61 -28.53 -22.94
CA ILE A 209 24.77 -29.72 -22.08
C ILE A 209 23.42 -30.31 -21.64
N GLU A 210 22.46 -29.48 -21.25
CA GLU A 210 21.16 -29.90 -20.71
C GLU A 210 20.19 -30.38 -21.80
N LYS A 211 20.33 -29.85 -23.03
CA LYS A 211 19.45 -30.13 -24.18
C LYS A 211 17.95 -30.13 -23.81
N PRO A 212 17.45 -29.02 -23.25
CA PRO A 212 16.08 -28.96 -22.73
C PRO A 212 15.04 -29.07 -23.84
N LEU A 213 13.84 -29.52 -23.46
CA LEU A 213 12.64 -29.47 -24.31
C LEU A 213 12.34 -28.04 -24.75
N GLY A 214 12.60 -27.07 -23.87
CA GLY A 214 12.48 -25.65 -24.13
C GLY A 214 12.83 -24.81 -22.92
N VAL A 215 12.81 -23.49 -23.13
CA VAL A 215 13.23 -22.49 -22.16
C VAL A 215 12.08 -21.53 -21.87
N VAL A 216 11.85 -21.26 -20.59
CA VAL A 216 10.87 -20.29 -20.10
C VAL A 216 11.57 -18.95 -19.88
N VAL A 217 11.11 -17.91 -20.59
CA VAL A 217 11.66 -16.54 -20.50
C VAL A 217 10.69 -15.52 -19.93
N ALA A 218 9.39 -15.84 -19.91
CA ALA A 218 8.31 -14.90 -19.58
C ALA A 218 8.25 -14.49 -18.09
N PHE A 219 8.94 -15.22 -17.20
CA PHE A 219 8.85 -15.03 -15.75
C PHE A 219 10.05 -14.25 -15.16
N GLY A 220 11.21 -14.26 -15.83
CA GLY A 220 12.46 -13.64 -15.34
C GLY A 220 12.63 -12.15 -15.66
N GLY A 221 11.54 -11.41 -15.91
CA GLY A 221 11.60 -9.98 -16.22
C GLY A 221 12.43 -9.64 -17.47
N GLN A 222 12.94 -8.41 -17.57
CA GLN A 222 13.55 -7.94 -18.82
C GLN A 222 14.89 -8.64 -19.13
N THR A 223 15.64 -9.07 -18.12
CA THR A 223 16.91 -9.80 -18.33
C THR A 223 16.68 -11.08 -19.15
N ALA A 224 15.69 -11.89 -18.77
CA ALA A 224 15.34 -13.12 -19.49
C ALA A 224 14.76 -12.82 -20.87
N ILE A 225 13.90 -11.80 -20.99
CA ILE A 225 13.27 -11.41 -22.27
C ILE A 225 14.30 -11.00 -23.32
N LYS A 226 15.35 -10.26 -22.93
CA LYS A 226 16.44 -9.88 -23.86
C LYS A 226 17.17 -11.08 -24.46
N LEU A 227 17.13 -12.23 -23.81
CA LEU A 227 17.73 -13.48 -24.31
C LEU A 227 16.80 -14.23 -25.28
N ALA A 228 15.51 -13.91 -25.33
CA ALA A 228 14.53 -14.59 -26.20
C ALA A 228 14.97 -14.60 -27.68
N LYS A 229 15.47 -13.47 -28.18
CA LYS A 229 16.01 -13.38 -29.55
C LYS A 229 17.18 -14.35 -29.75
N THR A 230 18.10 -14.41 -28.80
CA THR A 230 19.27 -15.30 -28.88
C THR A 230 18.86 -16.77 -28.88
N LEU A 231 17.86 -17.13 -28.08
CA LEU A 231 17.31 -18.49 -28.07
C LEU A 231 16.66 -18.83 -29.41
N HIS A 232 15.85 -17.92 -29.96
CA HIS A 232 15.20 -18.09 -31.24
C HIS A 232 16.19 -18.25 -32.40
N ASP A 233 17.20 -17.37 -32.48
CA ASP A 233 18.24 -17.40 -33.53
C ASP A 233 19.06 -18.71 -33.50
N ASN A 234 19.16 -19.36 -32.34
CA ASN A 234 19.83 -20.65 -32.16
C ASN A 234 18.88 -21.87 -32.24
N GLY A 235 17.62 -21.67 -32.66
CA GLY A 235 16.64 -22.75 -32.84
C GLY A 235 16.16 -23.38 -31.52
N ILE A 236 16.35 -22.71 -30.38
CA ILE A 236 15.92 -23.18 -29.08
C ILE A 236 14.44 -22.84 -28.89
N ARG A 237 13.65 -23.84 -28.51
CA ARG A 237 12.21 -23.66 -28.27
C ARG A 237 11.97 -22.80 -27.04
N ILE A 238 11.27 -21.68 -27.22
CA ILE A 238 10.71 -20.89 -26.12
C ILE A 238 9.37 -21.50 -25.72
N ILE A 239 9.17 -21.73 -24.42
CA ILE A 239 7.92 -22.21 -23.83
C ILE A 239 7.07 -20.99 -23.43
N GLY A 240 5.81 -20.96 -23.87
CA GLY A 240 4.92 -19.80 -23.72
C GLY A 240 4.90 -18.94 -24.99
N THR A 241 4.67 -17.64 -24.83
CA THR A 241 4.63 -16.69 -25.95
C THR A 241 5.93 -16.75 -26.75
N SER A 242 5.80 -16.84 -28.08
CA SER A 242 6.94 -16.91 -28.99
C SER A 242 7.77 -15.62 -29.00
N TYR A 243 9.02 -15.69 -29.45
CA TYR A 243 9.84 -14.49 -29.67
C TYR A 243 9.13 -13.49 -30.59
N ASP A 244 8.48 -13.97 -31.66
CA ASP A 244 7.76 -13.08 -32.58
C ASP A 244 6.60 -12.33 -31.91
N GLY A 245 5.86 -13.00 -31.01
CA GLY A 245 4.80 -12.36 -30.23
C GLY A 245 5.35 -11.34 -29.22
N ILE A 246 6.48 -11.63 -28.59
CA ILE A 246 7.17 -10.70 -27.68
C ILE A 246 7.66 -9.47 -28.46
N ASP A 247 8.34 -9.68 -29.58
CA ASP A 247 8.87 -8.64 -30.46
C ASP A 247 7.75 -7.78 -31.07
N LEU A 248 6.63 -8.38 -31.46
CA LEU A 248 5.44 -7.66 -31.96
C LEU A 248 4.86 -6.71 -30.92
N ALA A 249 4.89 -7.06 -29.63
CA ALA A 249 4.42 -6.20 -28.55
C ALA A 249 5.41 -5.10 -28.17
N GLU A 250 6.73 -5.37 -28.27
CA GLU A 250 7.78 -4.39 -27.99
C GLU A 250 8.03 -3.41 -29.17
N ASP A 251 7.88 -3.87 -30.43
CA ASP A 251 8.06 -3.06 -31.63
C ASP A 251 6.80 -2.22 -31.92
N ARG A 252 6.94 -0.88 -31.89
CA ARG A 252 5.78 -0.02 -32.13
C ARG A 252 5.19 -0.16 -33.52
N GLY A 253 5.99 -0.30 -34.57
CA GLY A 253 5.43 -0.35 -35.93
C GLY A 253 4.50 -1.55 -36.11
N ARG A 254 4.93 -2.71 -35.60
CA ARG A 254 4.15 -3.94 -35.59
C ARG A 254 2.96 -3.87 -34.64
N PHE A 255 3.16 -3.36 -33.42
CA PHE A 255 2.10 -3.17 -32.45
C PHE A 255 1.03 -2.21 -32.94
N ASP A 256 1.45 -1.13 -33.61
CA ASP A 256 0.58 -0.10 -34.13
C ASP A 256 -0.34 -0.66 -35.23
N ALA A 257 0.23 -1.44 -36.15
CA ALA A 257 -0.51 -2.13 -37.19
C ALA A 257 -1.49 -3.16 -36.61
N LEU A 258 -1.10 -3.87 -35.54
CA LEU A 258 -2.00 -4.80 -34.84
C LEU A 258 -3.20 -4.05 -34.25
N LEU A 259 -2.96 -2.96 -33.51
CA LEU A 259 -4.03 -2.18 -32.88
C LEU A 259 -5.01 -1.61 -33.91
N GLU A 260 -4.51 -1.14 -35.06
CA GLU A 260 -5.34 -0.67 -36.17
C GLU A 260 -6.21 -1.81 -36.75
N SER A 261 -5.62 -2.98 -36.98
CA SER A 261 -6.36 -4.15 -37.46
C SER A 261 -7.46 -4.62 -36.50
N LEU A 262 -7.25 -4.44 -35.19
CA LEU A 262 -8.19 -4.80 -34.13
C LEU A 262 -9.17 -3.67 -33.79
N SER A 263 -9.06 -2.50 -34.44
CA SER A 263 -9.85 -1.29 -34.14
C SER A 263 -9.75 -0.85 -32.67
N VAL A 264 -8.58 -1.03 -32.06
CA VAL A 264 -8.30 -0.64 -30.66
C VAL A 264 -7.64 0.73 -30.63
N LYS A 265 -8.15 1.63 -29.80
CA LYS A 265 -7.62 3.00 -29.68
C LYS A 265 -6.32 3.02 -28.91
N ARG A 266 -5.42 3.93 -29.31
CA ARG A 266 -4.18 4.26 -28.60
C ARG A 266 -3.93 5.77 -28.62
N PRO A 267 -3.09 6.31 -27.71
CA PRO A 267 -2.56 7.65 -27.85
C PRO A 267 -1.83 7.81 -29.18
N LYS A 268 -2.05 8.93 -29.87
CA LYS A 268 -1.33 9.25 -31.11
C LYS A 268 0.12 9.61 -30.77
N GLY A 269 1.08 9.07 -31.51
CA GLY A 269 2.49 9.41 -31.33
C GLY A 269 3.32 9.15 -32.57
N PHE A 270 4.53 9.73 -32.59
CA PHE A 270 5.48 9.61 -33.69
C PHE A 270 6.90 9.41 -33.17
N ALA A 271 7.71 8.69 -33.94
CA ALA A 271 9.15 8.57 -33.72
C ALA A 271 9.88 9.78 -34.31
N VAL A 272 10.81 10.33 -33.55
CA VAL A 272 11.63 11.50 -33.90
C VAL A 272 13.09 11.21 -33.57
N PHE A 273 14.00 11.81 -34.33
CA PHE A 273 15.45 11.61 -34.16
C PHE A 273 16.21 12.92 -33.92
N SER A 274 15.52 14.06 -34.01
CA SER A 274 16.11 15.38 -33.79
C SER A 274 15.19 16.26 -32.96
N LEU A 275 15.76 17.28 -32.32
CA LEU A 275 15.02 18.30 -31.59
C LEU A 275 13.99 19.02 -32.48
N GLU A 276 14.35 19.37 -33.71
CA GLU A 276 13.43 20.04 -34.64
C GLU A 276 12.20 19.19 -34.98
N GLU A 277 12.39 17.89 -35.19
CA GLU A 277 11.30 16.95 -35.41
C GLU A 277 10.43 16.81 -34.15
N ALA A 278 11.05 16.70 -32.98
CA ALA A 278 10.33 16.61 -31.70
C ALA A 278 9.43 17.82 -31.47
N LEU A 279 9.91 19.04 -31.73
CA LEU A 279 9.12 20.27 -31.62
C LEU A 279 7.98 20.33 -32.63
N LYS A 280 8.22 19.96 -33.89
CA LYS A 280 7.17 19.92 -34.93
C LYS A 280 6.06 18.93 -34.56
N VAL A 281 6.44 17.73 -34.16
CA VAL A 281 5.50 16.68 -33.73
C VAL A 281 4.73 17.12 -32.48
N SER A 282 5.41 17.69 -31.48
CA SER A 282 4.78 18.15 -30.24
C SER A 282 3.71 19.21 -30.50
N ASN A 283 4.01 20.17 -31.37
CA ASN A 283 3.05 21.20 -31.79
C ASN A 283 1.89 20.62 -32.62
N SER A 284 2.14 19.62 -33.47
CA SER A 284 1.11 18.94 -34.25
C SER A 284 0.16 18.09 -33.39
N LEU A 285 0.68 17.40 -32.38
CA LEU A 285 -0.12 16.63 -31.42
C LEU A 285 -0.84 17.54 -30.40
N GLY A 286 -0.28 18.73 -30.19
CA GLY A 286 -0.69 19.71 -29.19
C GLY A 286 -0.24 19.30 -27.78
N TYR A 287 0.13 20.27 -26.95
CA TYR A 287 0.54 20.01 -25.57
C TYR A 287 -0.64 19.64 -24.65
N PRO A 288 -0.37 18.97 -23.51
CA PRO A 288 0.89 18.31 -23.15
C PRO A 288 1.19 17.06 -24.01
N VAL A 289 2.47 16.70 -24.10
CA VAL A 289 2.99 15.51 -24.78
C VAL A 289 3.92 14.72 -23.86
N LEU A 290 4.04 13.42 -24.09
CA LEU A 290 4.94 12.51 -23.38
C LEU A 290 6.14 12.19 -24.28
N ILE A 291 7.34 12.49 -23.83
CA ILE A 291 8.60 12.19 -24.52
C ILE A 291 9.25 11.01 -23.84
N ARG A 292 9.58 9.98 -24.62
CA ARG A 292 10.23 8.76 -24.11
C ARG A 292 11.27 8.19 -25.10
N PRO A 293 12.42 7.70 -24.61
CA PRO A 293 13.35 6.94 -25.42
C PRO A 293 12.81 5.53 -25.74
N SER A 294 13.21 4.97 -26.88
CA SER A 294 12.88 3.59 -27.24
C SER A 294 13.67 2.59 -26.38
N TYR A 295 13.08 1.43 -26.07
CA TYR A 295 13.71 0.30 -25.35
C TYR A 295 14.19 0.59 -23.92
N VAL A 296 13.36 1.22 -23.09
CA VAL A 296 13.68 1.53 -21.68
C VAL A 296 12.85 0.71 -20.68
N ILE A 297 13.45 0.43 -19.51
CA ILE A 297 12.80 -0.28 -18.39
C ILE A 297 12.31 0.75 -17.38
N GLY A 298 11.11 0.55 -16.82
CA GLY A 298 10.61 1.36 -15.69
C GLY A 298 10.39 2.84 -16.00
N GLY A 299 10.17 3.16 -17.28
CA GLY A 299 9.98 4.53 -17.75
C GLY A 299 11.21 5.44 -17.58
N GLN A 300 12.41 4.85 -17.54
CA GLN A 300 13.66 5.62 -17.45
C GLN A 300 13.71 6.68 -18.54
N ASN A 301 14.04 7.90 -18.14
CA ASN A 301 14.08 9.04 -19.03
C ASN A 301 12.73 9.26 -19.77
N MET A 302 11.59 9.17 -19.08
CA MET A 302 10.32 9.68 -19.60
C MET A 302 9.99 11.06 -18.99
N VAL A 303 9.44 11.98 -19.80
CA VAL A 303 9.00 13.31 -19.33
C VAL A 303 7.70 13.73 -20.02
N ILE A 304 6.81 14.34 -19.23
CA ILE A 304 5.63 15.03 -19.76
C ILE A 304 5.99 16.50 -19.99
N ALA A 305 6.04 16.91 -21.25
CA ALA A 305 6.30 18.27 -21.67
C ALA A 305 4.98 19.05 -21.82
N PHE A 306 4.95 20.29 -21.34
CA PHE A 306 3.78 21.17 -21.41
C PHE A 306 3.97 22.35 -22.37
N GLU A 307 5.21 22.64 -22.75
CA GLU A 307 5.62 23.73 -23.63
C GLU A 307 6.91 23.37 -24.41
N ASP A 308 7.21 24.11 -25.48
CA ASP A 308 8.38 23.87 -26.32
C ASP A 308 9.70 23.87 -25.53
N SER A 309 9.86 24.75 -24.53
CA SER A 309 11.08 24.78 -23.72
C SER A 309 11.30 23.51 -22.90
N ASP A 310 10.24 22.80 -22.51
CA ASP A 310 10.36 21.51 -21.82
C ASP A 310 10.89 20.44 -22.79
N VAL A 311 10.51 20.50 -24.08
CA VAL A 311 11.00 19.59 -25.13
C VAL A 311 12.48 19.84 -25.40
N GLU A 312 12.89 21.11 -25.54
CA GLU A 312 14.29 21.50 -25.79
C GLU A 312 15.24 20.99 -24.69
N GLU A 313 14.95 21.33 -23.44
CA GLU A 313 15.74 20.92 -22.27
C GLU A 313 15.90 19.39 -22.23
N TYR A 314 14.82 18.68 -22.57
CA TYR A 314 14.80 17.24 -22.44
C TYR A 314 15.51 16.50 -23.57
N MET A 315 15.35 16.98 -24.80
CA MET A 315 16.06 16.44 -25.96
C MET A 315 17.58 16.64 -25.81
N ASP A 316 18.04 17.76 -25.23
CA ASP A 316 19.46 17.97 -24.94
C ASP A 316 20.02 16.90 -23.99
N ILE A 317 19.26 16.52 -22.96
CA ILE A 317 19.64 15.47 -22.01
C ILE A 317 19.68 14.11 -22.72
N ILE A 318 18.65 13.77 -23.50
CA ILE A 318 18.59 12.47 -24.20
C ILE A 318 19.71 12.35 -25.24
N LEU A 319 19.87 13.38 -26.08
CA LEU A 319 20.85 13.38 -27.18
C LEU A 319 22.30 13.42 -26.68
N SER A 320 22.53 13.86 -25.44
CA SER A 320 23.86 13.78 -24.81
C SER A 320 24.33 12.35 -24.54
N ASN A 321 23.43 11.36 -24.61
CA ASN A 321 23.75 9.95 -24.41
C ASN A 321 23.76 9.19 -25.74
N PRO A 322 24.96 8.89 -26.30
CA PRO A 322 25.11 8.35 -27.66
C PRO A 322 24.56 6.92 -27.86
N ASN A 323 24.09 6.26 -26.80
CA ASN A 323 23.54 4.90 -26.83
C ASN A 323 22.00 4.86 -26.92
N ILE A 324 21.33 6.02 -26.95
CA ILE A 324 19.86 6.07 -27.01
C ILE A 324 19.40 6.00 -28.47
N GLY A 325 18.47 5.07 -28.76
CA GLY A 325 17.85 4.91 -30.07
C GLY A 325 16.84 6.04 -30.40
N GLY A 326 15.87 5.75 -31.27
CA GLY A 326 14.82 6.73 -31.61
C GLY A 326 14.03 7.21 -30.39
N ILE A 327 13.54 8.45 -30.44
CA ILE A 327 12.73 9.07 -29.37
C ILE A 327 11.27 9.08 -29.81
N LEU A 328 10.35 8.82 -28.90
CA LEU A 328 8.92 8.81 -29.16
C LEU A 328 8.27 10.02 -28.49
N VAL A 329 7.43 10.71 -29.25
CA VAL A 329 6.58 11.80 -28.76
C VAL A 329 5.13 11.36 -28.89
N ASP A 330 4.49 11.08 -27.77
CA ASP A 330 3.11 10.61 -27.66
C ASP A 330 2.21 11.73 -27.12
N LYS A 331 0.94 11.78 -27.55
CA LYS A 331 -0.05 12.67 -26.96
C LYS A 331 -0.33 12.22 -25.52
N TYR A 332 -0.07 13.09 -24.55
CA TYR A 332 -0.41 12.80 -23.16
C TYR A 332 -1.93 12.89 -22.95
N ILE A 333 -2.51 11.80 -22.44
CA ILE A 333 -3.92 11.69 -22.09
C ILE A 333 -4.01 11.55 -20.58
N SER A 334 -4.50 12.58 -19.89
CA SER A 334 -4.82 12.50 -18.46
C SER A 334 -6.14 11.74 -18.28
N GLY A 335 -6.10 10.61 -17.59
CA GLY A 335 -7.26 9.75 -17.33
C GLY A 335 -6.98 8.77 -16.19
N LEU A 336 -7.93 7.86 -15.97
CA LEU A 336 -7.81 6.78 -15.00
C LEU A 336 -6.93 5.68 -15.60
N GLU A 337 -5.85 5.30 -14.92
CA GLU A 337 -4.97 4.22 -15.35
C GLU A 337 -5.49 2.89 -14.82
N ILE A 338 -5.61 1.92 -15.72
CA ILE A 338 -6.12 0.58 -15.44
C ILE A 338 -5.06 -0.44 -15.84
N GLU A 339 -4.84 -1.43 -15.00
CA GLU A 339 -3.89 -2.52 -15.24
C GLU A 339 -4.62 -3.86 -15.19
N VAL A 340 -4.40 -4.70 -16.21
CA VAL A 340 -5.05 -6.01 -16.34
C VAL A 340 -3.98 -7.06 -16.57
N ASP A 341 -3.89 -8.02 -15.64
CA ASP A 341 -3.17 -9.26 -15.85
C ASP A 341 -4.13 -10.34 -16.33
N ALA A 342 -3.74 -11.09 -17.35
CA ALA A 342 -4.52 -12.19 -17.90
C ALA A 342 -3.63 -13.40 -18.21
N ILE A 343 -4.26 -14.56 -18.29
CA ILE A 343 -3.64 -15.80 -18.75
C ILE A 343 -4.33 -16.19 -20.06
N CYS A 344 -3.56 -16.45 -21.12
CA CYS A 344 -4.07 -16.80 -22.44
C CYS A 344 -3.60 -18.20 -22.85
N ASP A 345 -4.51 -19.05 -23.33
CA ASP A 345 -4.21 -20.41 -23.84
C ASP A 345 -4.20 -20.53 -25.37
N GLY A 346 -4.22 -19.39 -26.05
CA GLY A 346 -4.29 -19.27 -27.50
C GLY A 346 -5.72 -19.34 -28.07
N GLU A 347 -6.73 -19.62 -27.25
CA GLU A 347 -8.15 -19.62 -27.66
C GLU A 347 -9.00 -18.68 -26.78
N ASP A 348 -8.80 -18.78 -25.47
CA ASP A 348 -9.51 -18.01 -24.46
C ASP A 348 -8.52 -17.35 -23.48
N ILE A 349 -9.06 -16.44 -22.68
CA ILE A 349 -8.32 -15.76 -21.62
C ILE A 349 -9.00 -15.96 -20.26
N LEU A 350 -8.21 -15.87 -19.20
CA LEU A 350 -8.66 -15.81 -17.81
C LEU A 350 -8.07 -14.55 -17.17
N ILE A 351 -8.93 -13.66 -16.69
CA ILE A 351 -8.57 -12.40 -16.02
C ILE A 351 -8.93 -12.55 -14.53
N PRO A 352 -7.97 -12.64 -13.60
CA PRO A 352 -8.26 -12.73 -12.16
C PRO A 352 -9.02 -11.52 -11.62
N GLY A 353 -8.82 -10.37 -12.27
CA GLY A 353 -9.68 -9.20 -12.27
C GLY A 353 -8.89 -7.95 -12.66
N ILE A 354 -9.55 -6.79 -12.55
CA ILE A 354 -9.06 -5.53 -13.10
C ILE A 354 -8.58 -4.64 -11.94
N MET A 355 -7.38 -4.06 -12.09
CA MET A 355 -6.80 -3.14 -11.13
C MET A 355 -6.92 -1.71 -11.61
N GLU A 356 -7.17 -0.80 -10.67
CA GLU A 356 -7.32 0.62 -10.93
C GLU A 356 -6.30 1.41 -10.11
N HIS A 357 -5.60 2.36 -10.71
CA HIS A 357 -4.67 3.22 -9.97
C HIS A 357 -5.38 4.43 -9.36
N ILE A 358 -4.97 4.83 -8.15
CA ILE A 358 -5.43 6.08 -7.53
C ILE A 358 -4.87 7.28 -8.28
N GLU A 359 -3.58 7.26 -8.56
CA GLU A 359 -2.90 8.28 -9.33
C GLU A 359 -3.38 8.25 -10.79
N ARG A 360 -3.73 9.42 -11.31
CA ARG A 360 -3.98 9.57 -12.75
C ARG A 360 -2.70 9.32 -13.56
N THR A 361 -2.90 8.99 -14.83
CA THR A 361 -1.82 8.72 -15.79
C THR A 361 -0.72 9.77 -15.73
N GLY A 362 0.54 9.33 -15.82
CA GLY A 362 1.72 10.21 -15.74
C GLY A 362 2.53 10.08 -14.47
N ILE A 363 2.03 9.34 -13.49
CA ILE A 363 2.84 8.67 -12.48
C ILE A 363 2.99 7.21 -12.92
N HIS A 364 4.21 6.68 -12.84
CA HIS A 364 4.50 5.32 -13.30
C HIS A 364 3.69 4.29 -12.49
N SER A 365 3.09 3.29 -13.16
CA SER A 365 2.28 2.22 -12.55
C SER A 365 2.92 1.55 -11.32
N GLY A 366 4.23 1.33 -11.37
CA GLY A 366 5.02 0.80 -10.24
C GLY A 366 5.01 1.67 -8.97
N ASP A 367 4.87 3.00 -9.12
CA ASP A 367 4.83 4.01 -8.05
C ASP A 367 3.40 4.45 -7.69
N SER A 368 2.40 3.92 -8.38
CA SER A 368 0.99 4.19 -8.12
C SER A 368 0.42 3.22 -7.08
N ILE A 369 -0.57 3.69 -6.32
CA ILE A 369 -1.40 2.85 -5.47
C ILE A 369 -2.42 2.16 -6.36
N ALA A 370 -2.39 0.83 -6.42
CA ALA A 370 -3.34 0.04 -7.21
C ALA A 370 -4.45 -0.52 -6.32
N ILE A 371 -5.70 -0.46 -6.77
CA ILE A 371 -6.92 -0.93 -6.10
C ILE A 371 -7.43 -2.15 -6.86
N TYR A 372 -7.77 -3.20 -6.13
CA TYR A 372 -8.48 -4.37 -6.63
C TYR A 372 -9.71 -4.69 -5.76
N PRO A 373 -10.86 -5.04 -6.36
CA PRO A 373 -11.21 -4.81 -7.75
C PRO A 373 -11.31 -3.31 -8.07
N ALA A 374 -11.26 -2.94 -9.36
CA ALA A 374 -11.56 -1.57 -9.80
C ALA A 374 -12.94 -1.12 -9.32
N ILE A 375 -13.03 0.08 -8.74
CA ILE A 375 -14.23 0.58 -8.06
C ILE A 375 -14.93 1.71 -8.82
N HIS A 376 -14.22 2.39 -9.73
CA HIS A 376 -14.76 3.49 -10.52
C HIS A 376 -15.08 3.09 -11.96
N LEU A 377 -15.03 1.79 -12.27
CA LEU A 377 -15.48 1.22 -13.54
C LEU A 377 -16.88 0.63 -13.41
N ASP A 378 -17.72 0.84 -14.42
CA ASP A 378 -19.01 0.16 -14.52
C ASP A 378 -18.87 -1.19 -15.25
N ASP A 379 -19.89 -2.04 -15.12
CA ASP A 379 -19.88 -3.40 -15.71
C ASP A 379 -19.64 -3.38 -17.23
N LYS A 380 -20.14 -2.35 -17.92
CA LYS A 380 -19.97 -2.20 -19.37
C LYS A 380 -18.52 -1.96 -19.74
N LYS A 381 -17.83 -1.05 -19.03
CA LYS A 381 -16.40 -0.79 -19.24
C LYS A 381 -15.56 -2.00 -18.87
N VAL A 382 -15.91 -2.70 -17.80
CA VAL A 382 -15.23 -3.95 -17.39
C VAL A 382 -15.34 -5.01 -18.50
N GLU A 383 -16.52 -5.19 -19.10
CA GLU A 383 -16.73 -6.09 -20.23
C GLU A 383 -15.95 -5.64 -21.47
N GLU A 384 -15.99 -4.35 -21.82
CA GLU A 384 -15.24 -3.77 -22.94
C GLU A 384 -13.72 -3.96 -22.80
N ILE A 385 -13.17 -3.72 -21.60
CA ILE A 385 -11.75 -3.98 -21.30
C ILE A 385 -11.42 -5.46 -21.45
N SER A 386 -12.29 -6.36 -20.96
CA SER A 386 -12.10 -7.81 -21.10
C SER A 386 -12.11 -8.26 -22.57
N GLU A 387 -13.02 -7.72 -23.39
CA GLU A 387 -13.06 -8.02 -24.82
C GLU A 387 -11.81 -7.51 -25.55
N ILE A 388 -11.37 -6.28 -25.26
CA ILE A 388 -10.13 -5.71 -25.82
C ILE A 388 -8.93 -6.56 -25.37
N THR A 389 -8.87 -6.95 -24.10
CA THR A 389 -7.82 -7.82 -23.55
C THR A 389 -7.76 -9.13 -24.32
N LYS A 390 -8.90 -9.76 -24.59
CA LYS A 390 -8.98 -11.02 -25.37
C LYS A 390 -8.49 -10.83 -26.79
N LYS A 391 -8.98 -9.80 -27.50
CA LYS A 391 -8.59 -9.50 -28.88
C LYS A 391 -7.09 -9.26 -29.00
N LEU A 392 -6.50 -8.48 -28.08
CA LEU A 392 -5.06 -8.22 -28.06
C LEU A 392 -4.25 -9.46 -27.75
N SER A 393 -4.64 -10.23 -26.74
CA SER A 393 -3.93 -11.46 -26.34
C SER A 393 -3.86 -12.45 -27.49
N LEU A 394 -4.98 -12.67 -28.19
CA LEU A 394 -5.04 -13.55 -29.36
C LEU A 394 -4.30 -12.96 -30.57
N GLY A 395 -4.41 -11.65 -30.80
CA GLY A 395 -3.74 -10.97 -31.91
C GLY A 395 -2.21 -10.98 -31.81
N ILE A 396 -1.66 -10.97 -30.59
CA ILE A 396 -0.23 -11.11 -30.32
C ILE A 396 0.22 -12.58 -30.40
N GLY A 397 -0.71 -13.53 -30.30
CA GLY A 397 -0.38 -14.94 -30.12
C GLY A 397 0.20 -15.23 -28.74
N ALA A 398 -0.30 -14.53 -27.71
CA ALA A 398 0.14 -14.71 -26.33
C ALA A 398 -0.22 -16.11 -25.82
N LEU A 399 0.72 -16.73 -25.11
CA LEU A 399 0.54 -18.06 -24.51
C LEU A 399 1.17 -18.10 -23.10
N GLY A 400 0.33 -18.10 -22.08
CA GLY A 400 0.73 -17.88 -20.68
C GLY A 400 0.30 -16.51 -20.18
N LEU A 401 1.16 -15.83 -19.40
CA LEU A 401 0.86 -14.52 -18.80
C LEU A 401 0.96 -13.38 -19.81
N ILE A 402 0.03 -12.44 -19.70
CA ILE A 402 0.05 -11.15 -20.40
C ILE A 402 -0.46 -10.06 -19.48
N ASN A 403 0.17 -8.90 -19.53
CA ASN A 403 -0.21 -7.69 -18.81
C ASN A 403 -0.54 -6.59 -19.81
N ILE A 404 -1.63 -5.87 -19.59
CA ILE A 404 -2.06 -4.78 -20.45
C ILE A 404 -2.43 -3.57 -19.61
N GLN A 405 -1.94 -2.41 -20.01
CA GLN A 405 -2.22 -1.13 -19.37
C GLN A 405 -3.12 -0.27 -20.26
N TYR A 406 -4.14 0.32 -19.64
CA TYR A 406 -5.16 1.13 -20.30
C TYR A 406 -5.31 2.49 -19.65
N ILE A 407 -5.80 3.46 -20.44
CA ILE A 407 -6.32 4.74 -19.96
C ILE A 407 -7.81 4.76 -20.21
N VAL A 408 -8.59 4.94 -19.17
CA VAL A 408 -10.02 5.22 -19.26
C VAL A 408 -10.21 6.72 -19.10
N LYS A 409 -10.71 7.36 -20.16
CA LYS A 409 -11.06 8.78 -20.13
C LYS A 409 -12.44 8.97 -20.71
N ASP A 410 -13.32 9.60 -19.93
CA ASP A 410 -14.73 9.79 -20.27
C ASP A 410 -15.43 8.44 -20.58
N SER A 411 -15.65 8.15 -21.87
CA SER A 411 -16.23 6.88 -22.37
C SER A 411 -15.31 6.14 -23.34
N GLU A 412 -14.04 6.52 -23.42
CA GLU A 412 -13.06 5.90 -24.32
C GLU A 412 -11.97 5.17 -23.53
N ILE A 413 -11.57 4.01 -24.05
CA ILE A 413 -10.47 3.19 -23.54
C ILE A 413 -9.31 3.30 -24.53
N PHE A 414 -8.13 3.64 -24.05
CA PHE A 414 -6.90 3.70 -24.84
C PHE A 414 -5.89 2.69 -24.30
N VAL A 415 -5.23 1.93 -25.16
CA VAL A 415 -4.12 1.04 -24.77
C VAL A 415 -2.83 1.84 -24.66
N ILE A 416 -2.11 1.68 -23.55
CA ILE A 416 -0.77 2.24 -23.34
C ILE A 416 0.26 1.28 -23.94
N GLU A 417 0.35 0.09 -23.35
CA GLU A 417 1.31 -0.95 -23.69
C GLU A 417 0.76 -2.33 -23.35
N VAL A 418 1.36 -3.35 -23.98
CA VAL A 418 1.09 -4.76 -23.72
C VAL A 418 2.41 -5.47 -23.47
N ASN A 419 2.47 -6.20 -22.36
CA ASN A 419 3.63 -6.97 -21.93
C ASN A 419 3.26 -8.46 -21.94
N PRO A 420 3.60 -9.25 -22.97
CA PRO A 420 3.27 -10.68 -23.06
C PRO A 420 4.18 -11.55 -22.18
N ARG A 421 4.25 -11.20 -20.91
CA ARG A 421 5.10 -11.77 -19.87
C ARG A 421 4.49 -11.55 -18.49
N ALA A 422 5.08 -12.15 -17.46
CA ALA A 422 4.75 -11.82 -16.09
C ALA A 422 4.99 -10.32 -15.80
N SER A 423 4.07 -9.71 -15.08
CA SER A 423 4.18 -8.36 -14.54
C SER A 423 4.52 -8.41 -13.05
N ARG A 424 4.86 -7.25 -12.49
CA ARG A 424 5.10 -7.10 -11.04
C ARG A 424 3.82 -7.28 -10.21
N THR A 425 2.65 -7.15 -10.81
CA THR A 425 1.35 -7.27 -10.12
C THR A 425 0.88 -8.73 -10.00
N VAL A 426 1.53 -9.68 -10.69
CA VAL A 426 1.18 -11.11 -10.63
C VAL A 426 1.16 -11.68 -9.20
N PRO A 427 2.16 -11.46 -8.34
CA PRO A 427 2.13 -11.98 -6.96
C PRO A 427 1.01 -11.35 -6.13
N TYR A 428 0.78 -10.05 -6.31
CA TYR A 428 -0.30 -9.30 -5.65
C TYR A 428 -1.66 -9.88 -6.01
N ILE A 429 -1.96 -9.98 -7.31
CA ILE A 429 -3.27 -10.42 -7.78
C ILE A 429 -3.49 -11.92 -7.51
N SER A 430 -2.45 -12.75 -7.59
CA SER A 430 -2.53 -14.19 -7.27
C SER A 430 -2.96 -14.43 -5.82
N LYS A 431 -2.47 -13.60 -4.89
CA LYS A 431 -2.79 -13.67 -3.47
C LYS A 431 -4.23 -13.22 -3.18
N VAL A 432 -4.67 -12.10 -3.75
CA VAL A 432 -5.98 -11.51 -3.42
C VAL A 432 -7.14 -12.15 -4.18
N ALA A 433 -6.89 -12.73 -5.35
CA ALA A 433 -7.87 -13.47 -6.14
C ALA A 433 -7.91 -14.98 -5.81
N GLU A 434 -7.01 -15.46 -4.94
CA GLU A 434 -6.84 -16.89 -4.60
C GLU A 434 -6.65 -17.77 -5.85
N LEU A 435 -5.83 -17.29 -6.79
CA LEU A 435 -5.63 -17.94 -8.08
C LEU A 435 -4.13 -18.15 -8.34
N PRO A 436 -3.65 -19.39 -8.50
CA PRO A 436 -2.23 -19.67 -8.67
C PRO A 436 -1.82 -19.36 -10.12
N MET A 437 -1.71 -18.07 -10.46
CA MET A 437 -1.56 -17.63 -11.85
C MET A 437 -0.33 -18.20 -12.54
N CYS A 438 0.80 -18.26 -11.84
CA CYS A 438 2.05 -18.76 -12.42
C CYS A 438 1.97 -20.27 -12.73
N ASP A 439 1.25 -21.04 -11.91
CA ASP A 439 1.00 -22.46 -12.15
C ASP A 439 0.10 -22.68 -13.36
N ILE A 440 -1.04 -21.97 -13.40
CA ILE A 440 -2.00 -22.04 -14.52
C ILE A 440 -1.30 -21.61 -15.82
N ALA A 441 -0.55 -20.52 -15.80
CA ALA A 441 0.20 -20.05 -16.95
C ALA A 441 1.26 -21.05 -17.42
N SER A 442 1.98 -21.70 -16.50
CA SER A 442 2.98 -22.72 -16.84
C SER A 442 2.34 -23.95 -17.51
N LYS A 443 1.20 -24.41 -16.99
CA LYS A 443 0.41 -25.51 -17.60
C LYS A 443 -0.07 -25.16 -19.00
N VAL A 444 -0.58 -23.95 -19.17
CA VAL A 444 -1.08 -23.44 -20.45
C VAL A 444 0.05 -23.25 -21.47
N SER A 445 1.21 -22.75 -21.07
CA SER A 445 2.39 -22.61 -21.93
C SER A 445 2.91 -23.95 -22.48
N LEU A 446 2.52 -25.07 -21.88
CA LEU A 446 2.81 -26.44 -22.33
C LEU A 446 1.63 -27.13 -23.03
N GLY A 447 0.51 -26.44 -23.24
CA GLY A 447 -0.62 -26.89 -24.06
C GLY A 447 -1.90 -27.24 -23.31
N ALA A 448 -1.97 -27.02 -21.99
CA ALA A 448 -3.25 -27.15 -21.28
C ALA A 448 -4.24 -26.06 -21.70
N LYS A 449 -5.54 -26.36 -21.66
CA LYS A 449 -6.62 -25.40 -21.94
C LYS A 449 -7.23 -24.88 -20.65
N LEU A 450 -7.54 -23.59 -20.59
CA LEU A 450 -8.10 -22.93 -19.40
C LEU A 450 -9.42 -23.57 -18.94
N LYS A 451 -10.24 -24.02 -19.89
CA LYS A 451 -11.52 -24.70 -19.64
C LYS A 451 -11.37 -25.97 -18.80
N ASP A 452 -10.22 -26.64 -18.89
CA ASP A 452 -9.98 -27.93 -18.22
C ASP A 452 -9.36 -27.76 -16.82
N LEU A 453 -8.90 -26.54 -16.47
CA LEU A 453 -8.18 -26.26 -15.23
C LEU A 453 -9.10 -25.89 -14.05
N GLY A 454 -10.42 -25.82 -14.24
CA GLY A 454 -11.40 -25.64 -13.18
C GLY A 454 -11.63 -24.20 -12.69
N TYR A 455 -10.97 -23.21 -13.30
CA TYR A 455 -11.11 -21.78 -12.94
C TYR A 455 -12.04 -20.99 -13.87
N GLY A 456 -12.45 -21.58 -15.01
CA GLY A 456 -13.28 -20.93 -16.01
C GLY A 456 -12.50 -20.04 -16.99
N VAL A 457 -13.22 -19.24 -17.77
CA VAL A 457 -12.68 -18.28 -18.76
C VAL A 457 -13.38 -16.93 -18.61
N GLY A 458 -12.74 -15.86 -19.08
CA GLY A 458 -13.19 -14.48 -18.91
C GLY A 458 -12.75 -13.90 -17.56
N ILE A 459 -13.56 -12.99 -17.01
CA ILE A 459 -13.27 -12.36 -15.72
C ILE A 459 -13.62 -13.33 -14.60
N TYR A 460 -12.66 -13.57 -13.72
CA TYR A 460 -12.83 -14.39 -12.53
C TYR A 460 -13.68 -13.67 -11.48
N LYS A 461 -14.27 -14.44 -10.55
CA LYS A 461 -15.13 -13.88 -9.51
C LYS A 461 -14.35 -12.84 -8.66
N PRO A 462 -14.91 -11.64 -8.42
CA PRO A 462 -14.25 -10.66 -7.58
C PRO A 462 -14.22 -11.11 -6.12
N SER A 463 -13.14 -10.74 -5.42
CA SER A 463 -13.03 -10.92 -3.96
C SER A 463 -14.09 -10.07 -3.25
N PRO A 464 -14.68 -10.53 -2.12
CA PRO A 464 -15.56 -9.68 -1.31
C PRO A 464 -14.79 -8.58 -0.56
N TYR A 465 -13.46 -8.62 -0.58
CA TYR A 465 -12.58 -7.61 0.01
C TYR A 465 -12.09 -6.62 -1.05
N ILE A 466 -11.83 -5.40 -0.60
CA ILE A 466 -11.01 -4.45 -1.36
C ILE A 466 -9.56 -4.63 -0.92
N SER A 467 -8.68 -4.77 -1.91
CA SER A 467 -7.24 -4.86 -1.73
C SER A 467 -6.58 -3.65 -2.36
N VAL A 468 -5.55 -3.14 -1.72
CA VAL A 468 -4.73 -2.06 -2.25
C VAL A 468 -3.26 -2.41 -2.16
N LYS A 469 -2.55 -2.16 -3.24
CA LYS A 469 -1.10 -2.24 -3.30
C LYS A 469 -0.55 -0.83 -3.11
N VAL A 470 0.24 -0.61 -2.06
CA VAL A 470 0.88 0.69 -1.79
C VAL A 470 2.39 0.57 -1.98
N PRO A 471 3.02 1.44 -2.79
CA PRO A 471 4.47 1.40 -3.02
C PRO A 471 5.26 1.94 -1.81
N ILE A 472 6.44 1.37 -1.60
CA ILE A 472 7.43 1.83 -0.62
C ILE A 472 8.59 2.53 -1.34
N PHE A 473 8.97 3.70 -0.82
CA PHE A 473 10.05 4.52 -1.35
C PHE A 473 11.25 4.56 -0.39
N SER A 474 12.46 4.52 -0.95
CA SER A 474 13.70 4.63 -0.19
C SER A 474 14.22 6.07 -0.05
N PHE A 475 13.33 7.07 -0.10
CA PHE A 475 13.73 8.50 -0.10
C PHE A 475 14.48 8.91 1.18
N GLU A 476 14.19 8.28 2.32
CA GLU A 476 14.92 8.53 3.58
C GLU A 476 16.41 8.17 3.48
N LYS A 477 16.78 7.24 2.58
CA LYS A 477 18.17 6.86 2.32
C LYS A 477 18.89 7.81 1.36
N LEU A 478 18.13 8.60 0.58
CA LEU A 478 18.62 9.44 -0.51
C LEU A 478 18.16 10.89 -0.32
N THR A 479 18.68 11.59 0.69
CA THR A 479 18.20 12.93 1.06
C THR A 479 18.42 14.02 -0.01
N ASP A 480 19.36 13.78 -0.93
CA ASP A 480 19.71 14.71 -2.00
C ASP A 480 18.96 14.45 -3.31
N VAL A 481 18.13 13.40 -3.41
CA VAL A 481 17.30 13.19 -4.61
C VAL A 481 15.95 13.88 -4.47
N ASP A 482 15.33 14.20 -5.59
CA ASP A 482 13.98 14.75 -5.59
C ASP A 482 12.92 13.65 -5.48
N THR A 483 11.97 13.85 -4.57
CA THR A 483 10.91 12.87 -4.25
C THR A 483 9.64 13.04 -5.07
N GLN A 484 9.61 13.95 -6.04
CA GLN A 484 8.46 14.09 -6.92
C GLN A 484 8.25 12.84 -7.77
N LEU A 485 7.04 12.28 -7.70
CA LEU A 485 6.61 11.19 -8.57
C LEU A 485 6.41 11.68 -10.01
N GLY A 486 6.61 10.78 -10.96
CA GLY A 486 6.49 11.05 -12.39
C GLY A 486 6.46 9.76 -13.19
N PRO A 487 6.70 9.81 -14.51
CA PRO A 487 6.59 8.65 -15.38
C PRO A 487 7.75 7.66 -15.25
N GLU A 488 8.78 7.97 -14.46
CA GLU A 488 9.89 7.09 -14.11
C GLU A 488 9.67 6.49 -12.72
N MET A 489 9.79 5.17 -12.62
CA MET A 489 9.62 4.43 -11.36
C MET A 489 10.75 4.71 -10.36
N LYS A 490 10.39 4.90 -9.09
CA LYS A 490 11.34 5.16 -7.98
C LYS A 490 11.13 4.25 -6.76
N SER A 491 10.00 3.56 -6.68
CA SER A 491 9.71 2.63 -5.58
C SER A 491 10.64 1.42 -5.60
N THR A 492 10.91 0.89 -4.40
CA THR A 492 11.82 -0.25 -4.19
C THR A 492 11.08 -1.51 -3.71
N GLY A 493 9.81 -1.38 -3.37
CA GLY A 493 8.96 -2.48 -2.90
C GLY A 493 7.52 -2.03 -2.72
N GLU A 494 6.69 -2.89 -2.15
CA GLU A 494 5.25 -2.67 -2.01
C GLU A 494 4.68 -3.38 -0.78
N VAL A 495 3.54 -2.91 -0.31
CA VAL A 495 2.74 -3.53 0.76
C VAL A 495 1.30 -3.73 0.31
N LEU A 496 0.67 -4.77 0.85
CA LEU A 496 -0.72 -5.11 0.62
C LEU A 496 -1.58 -4.66 1.81
N GLY A 497 -2.57 -3.81 1.57
CA GLY A 497 -3.66 -3.51 2.51
C GLY A 497 -4.95 -4.18 2.06
N MET A 498 -5.59 -4.99 2.91
CA MET A 498 -6.89 -5.60 2.61
C MET A 498 -7.95 -5.16 3.61
N GLY A 499 -9.13 -4.78 3.14
CA GLY A 499 -10.24 -4.33 4.00
C GLY A 499 -11.60 -4.58 3.38
N LYS A 500 -12.66 -4.34 4.15
CA LYS A 500 -14.06 -4.50 3.70
C LYS A 500 -14.46 -3.42 2.70
N ASN A 501 -13.79 -2.28 2.76
CA ASN A 501 -13.96 -1.15 1.88
C ASN A 501 -12.61 -0.48 1.59
N LEU A 502 -12.62 0.43 0.62
CA LEU A 502 -11.43 1.14 0.17
C LEU A 502 -10.72 1.89 1.31
N GLN A 503 -11.47 2.56 2.18
CA GLN A 503 -10.90 3.37 3.25
C GLN A 503 -10.12 2.51 4.25
N GLU A 504 -10.64 1.33 4.61
CA GLU A 504 -9.94 0.39 5.49
C GLU A 504 -8.69 -0.19 4.82
N ALA A 505 -8.80 -0.59 3.55
CA ALA A 505 -7.69 -1.16 2.79
C ALA A 505 -6.55 -0.14 2.65
N LEU A 506 -6.86 1.12 2.29
CA LEU A 506 -5.88 2.19 2.19
C LEU A 506 -5.30 2.60 3.54
N PHE A 507 -6.10 2.61 4.61
CA PHE A 507 -5.58 2.84 5.96
C PHE A 507 -4.47 1.83 6.28
N LYS A 508 -4.75 0.53 6.09
CA LYS A 508 -3.75 -0.53 6.31
C LYS A 508 -2.54 -0.40 5.39
N GLY A 509 -2.76 -0.14 4.10
CA GLY A 509 -1.70 0.00 3.12
C GLY A 509 -0.74 1.16 3.45
N LEU A 510 -1.28 2.34 3.77
CA LEU A 510 -0.46 3.51 4.13
C LEU A 510 0.26 3.36 5.47
N VAL A 511 -0.39 2.77 6.47
CA VAL A 511 0.27 2.49 7.76
C VAL A 511 1.39 1.46 7.57
N ALA A 512 1.14 0.39 6.81
CA ALA A 512 2.14 -0.62 6.49
C ALA A 512 3.31 -0.08 5.66
N SER A 513 3.08 0.94 4.82
CA SER A 513 4.14 1.61 4.06
C SER A 513 4.99 2.56 4.93
N GLY A 514 4.74 2.63 6.24
CA GLY A 514 5.46 3.46 7.20
C GLY A 514 4.87 4.85 7.44
N CYS A 515 3.72 5.18 6.83
CA CYS A 515 3.09 6.49 7.03
C CYS A 515 2.42 6.59 8.40
N LYS A 516 2.81 7.59 9.20
CA LYS A 516 2.17 7.88 10.48
C LYS A 516 0.96 8.79 10.28
N LEU A 517 -0.23 8.23 10.40
CA LEU A 517 -1.49 8.94 10.21
C LEU A 517 -1.88 9.77 11.44
N VAL A 518 -1.41 11.01 11.49
CA VAL A 518 -1.79 12.01 12.52
C VAL A 518 -3.08 12.74 12.11
N ARG A 519 -4.01 12.94 13.06
CA ARG A 519 -5.34 13.55 12.82
C ARG A 519 -5.49 15.00 13.30
N LYS A 520 -4.43 15.60 13.82
CA LYS A 520 -4.41 16.99 14.32
C LYS A 520 -3.12 17.67 13.92
N GLY A 521 -3.14 19.01 13.90
CA GLY A 521 -1.95 19.84 13.69
C GLY A 521 -2.08 20.72 12.46
N GLY A 522 -1.01 20.85 11.67
CA GLY A 522 -0.96 21.71 10.48
C GLY A 522 -0.66 20.95 9.19
N ILE A 523 -1.16 21.47 8.07
CA ILE A 523 -0.85 20.99 6.73
C ILE A 523 -0.33 22.15 5.87
N PHE A 524 0.69 21.87 5.06
CA PHE A 524 1.31 22.85 4.18
C PHE A 524 1.04 22.55 2.70
N PHE A 525 0.59 23.55 1.93
CA PHE A 525 0.31 23.45 0.50
C PHE A 525 1.27 24.31 -0.35
N SER A 526 1.91 23.68 -1.33
CA SER A 526 2.70 24.35 -2.37
C SER A 526 2.52 23.61 -3.70
N VAL A 527 1.55 24.04 -4.50
CA VAL A 527 1.16 23.31 -5.72
C VAL A 527 1.24 24.18 -6.97
N LYS A 528 1.44 23.54 -8.13
CA LYS A 528 1.35 24.19 -9.44
C LYS A 528 -0.07 24.66 -9.74
N ASP A 529 -0.21 25.62 -10.66
CA ASP A 529 -1.49 26.25 -10.98
C ASP A 529 -2.55 25.26 -11.49
N SER A 530 -2.14 24.24 -12.25
CA SER A 530 -3.06 23.20 -12.77
C SER A 530 -3.71 22.37 -11.66
N ASP A 531 -3.07 22.28 -10.50
CA ASP A 531 -3.53 21.45 -9.38
C ASP A 531 -4.38 22.24 -8.39
N LYS A 532 -4.40 23.58 -8.52
CA LYS A 532 -5.17 24.48 -7.66
C LYS A 532 -6.65 24.09 -7.56
N PRO A 533 -7.36 23.74 -8.64
CA PRO A 533 -8.76 23.33 -8.53
C PRO A 533 -8.97 22.10 -7.64
N CYS A 534 -8.05 21.12 -7.71
CA CYS A 534 -8.17 19.87 -6.97
C CYS A 534 -7.86 20.02 -5.47
N ILE A 535 -6.93 20.93 -5.09
CA ILE A 535 -6.55 21.09 -3.68
C ILE A 535 -7.64 21.73 -2.81
N THR A 536 -8.62 22.44 -3.38
CA THR A 536 -9.66 23.11 -2.59
C THR A 536 -10.46 22.08 -1.79
N GLU A 537 -10.86 20.99 -2.43
CA GLU A 537 -11.61 19.92 -1.76
C GLU A 537 -10.79 19.29 -0.64
N ILE A 538 -9.51 19.01 -0.91
CA ILE A 538 -8.57 18.46 0.07
C ILE A 538 -8.44 19.40 1.27
N ALA A 539 -8.25 20.70 1.03
CA ALA A 539 -8.10 21.69 2.09
C ALA A 539 -9.38 21.82 2.95
N VAL A 540 -10.57 21.72 2.36
CA VAL A 540 -11.85 21.67 3.10
C VAL A 540 -11.90 20.44 4.02
N LYS A 541 -11.47 19.27 3.53
CA LYS A 541 -11.41 18.04 4.34
C LYS A 541 -10.50 18.22 5.57
N PHE A 542 -9.32 18.80 5.38
CA PHE A 542 -8.39 19.09 6.47
C PHE A 542 -8.92 20.16 7.45
N GLU A 543 -9.59 21.21 6.98
CA GLU A 543 -10.21 22.23 7.85
C GLU A 543 -11.33 21.63 8.71
N LYS A 544 -12.16 20.74 8.14
CA LYS A 544 -13.21 20.00 8.87
C LYS A 544 -12.65 19.15 10.01
N MET A 545 -11.43 18.61 9.84
CA MET A 545 -10.71 17.87 10.88
C MET A 545 -10.03 18.77 11.93
N GLY A 546 -10.06 20.10 11.74
CA GLY A 546 -9.46 21.08 12.64
C GLY A 546 -7.97 21.33 12.38
N PHE A 547 -7.44 20.96 11.21
CA PHE A 547 -6.06 21.30 10.85
C PHE A 547 -5.90 22.79 10.58
N LYS A 548 -4.75 23.33 10.98
CA LYS A 548 -4.31 24.66 10.56
C LYS A 548 -3.76 24.59 9.14
N LEU A 549 -4.30 25.39 8.24
CA LEU A 549 -3.89 25.40 6.83
C LEU A 549 -2.76 26.43 6.62
N TYR A 550 -1.65 25.99 6.04
CA TYR A 550 -0.51 26.82 5.67
C TYR A 550 -0.25 26.68 4.17
N ALA A 551 0.13 27.75 3.49
CA ALA A 551 0.45 27.65 2.06
C ALA A 551 1.41 28.74 1.59
N THR A 552 2.08 28.49 0.47
CA THR A 552 2.80 29.56 -0.26
C THR A 552 1.84 30.63 -0.76
N SER A 553 2.32 31.87 -0.94
CA SER A 553 1.50 33.05 -1.26
C SER A 553 0.48 32.85 -2.40
N GLY A 554 0.90 32.25 -3.51
CA GLY A 554 0.04 31.97 -4.66
C GLY A 554 -1.06 30.95 -4.37
N THR A 555 -0.76 29.91 -3.60
CA THR A 555 -1.72 28.88 -3.19
C THR A 555 -2.65 29.39 -2.08
N ALA A 556 -2.11 30.14 -1.11
CA ALA A 556 -2.88 30.75 -0.02
C ALA A 556 -3.93 31.73 -0.55
N THR A 557 -3.57 32.56 -1.53
CA THR A 557 -4.49 33.51 -2.16
C THR A 557 -5.66 32.78 -2.83
N PHE A 558 -5.38 31.67 -3.52
CA PHE A 558 -6.41 30.88 -4.18
C PHE A 558 -7.36 30.23 -3.16
N LEU A 559 -6.84 29.56 -2.13
CA LEU A 559 -7.66 28.91 -1.11
C LEU A 559 -8.49 29.90 -0.28
N ARG A 560 -7.96 31.09 0.02
CA ARG A 560 -8.71 32.16 0.70
C ARG A 560 -9.89 32.67 -0.13
N LYS A 561 -9.75 32.74 -1.46
CA LYS A 561 -10.88 33.09 -2.35
C LYS A 561 -12.00 32.05 -2.29
N SER A 562 -11.68 30.80 -1.96
CA SER A 562 -12.65 29.72 -1.72
C SER A 562 -13.23 29.72 -0.29
N GLY A 563 -12.92 30.72 0.54
CA GLY A 563 -13.49 30.88 1.88
C GLY A 563 -12.69 30.24 3.03
N LEU A 564 -11.55 29.61 2.73
CA LEU A 564 -10.75 28.88 3.73
C LEU A 564 -9.80 29.80 4.52
N LYS A 565 -9.61 29.51 5.82
CA LYS A 565 -8.67 30.24 6.67
C LYS A 565 -7.26 29.69 6.53
N VAL A 566 -6.47 30.26 5.60
CA VAL A 566 -5.09 29.81 5.32
C VAL A 566 -4.05 30.85 5.75
N ARG A 567 -3.02 30.42 6.49
CA ARG A 567 -1.84 31.24 6.80
C ARG A 567 -0.84 31.19 5.63
N SER A 568 -0.52 32.35 5.07
CA SER A 568 0.53 32.44 4.05
C SER A 568 1.89 32.35 4.73
N VAL A 569 2.81 31.60 4.14
CA VAL A 569 4.19 31.44 4.62
C VAL A 569 5.14 31.91 3.52
N ASN A 570 6.14 32.69 3.90
CA ASN A 570 7.14 33.24 2.99
C ASN A 570 8.11 32.15 2.54
N LYS A 571 8.59 32.24 1.29
CA LYS A 571 9.57 31.29 0.75
C LYS A 571 10.92 31.41 1.46
N ILE A 572 11.78 30.41 1.25
CA ILE A 572 13.07 30.26 1.94
C ILE A 572 13.96 31.51 1.79
N HIS A 573 13.89 32.18 0.64
CA HIS A 573 14.69 33.36 0.31
C HIS A 573 14.06 34.70 0.72
N GLU A 574 12.83 34.70 1.27
CA GLU A 574 12.04 35.93 1.50
C GLU A 574 12.14 36.44 2.95
N ASN A 575 12.44 35.60 3.96
CA ASN A 575 12.51 36.01 5.37
C ASN A 575 13.27 34.99 6.26
N THR A 576 13.62 35.38 7.49
CA THR A 576 14.16 34.49 8.54
C THR A 576 13.09 33.60 9.18
N ASP A 577 11.82 34.05 9.25
CA ASP A 577 10.67 33.18 9.52
C ASP A 577 10.08 32.68 8.20
N ASN A 578 10.49 31.48 7.78
CA ASN A 578 10.22 30.91 6.46
C ASN A 578 9.70 29.47 6.54
N ILE A 579 9.54 28.81 5.40
CA ILE A 579 9.00 27.44 5.32
C ILE A 579 9.84 26.44 6.14
N LEU A 580 11.17 26.63 6.21
CA LEU A 580 12.04 25.71 6.94
C LEU A 580 11.85 25.83 8.45
N THR A 581 11.78 27.06 8.98
CA THR A 581 11.54 27.29 10.42
C THR A 581 10.17 26.79 10.85
N LEU A 582 9.16 26.89 9.96
CA LEU A 582 7.85 26.32 10.19
C LEU A 582 7.89 24.80 10.30
N PHE A 583 8.64 24.12 9.44
CA PHE A 583 8.77 22.66 9.53
C PHE A 583 9.49 22.26 10.82
N GLU A 584 10.60 22.95 11.14
CA GLU A 584 11.39 22.74 12.36
C GLU A 584 10.60 22.96 13.66
N SER A 585 9.56 23.79 13.63
CA SER A 585 8.68 24.01 14.79
C SER A 585 7.80 22.80 15.17
N GLY A 586 7.70 21.78 14.31
CA GLY A 586 6.83 20.61 14.52
C GLY A 586 5.33 20.89 14.33
N LEU A 587 4.96 22.08 13.84
CA LEU A 587 3.56 22.47 13.62
C LEU A 587 2.93 21.83 12.37
N ILE A 588 3.72 21.25 11.47
CA ILE A 588 3.27 20.66 10.21
C ILE A 588 3.39 19.14 10.27
N GLN A 589 2.29 18.45 9.96
CA GLN A 589 2.19 16.99 9.96
C GLN A 589 2.11 16.44 8.53
N TYR A 590 1.68 17.24 7.56
CA TYR A 590 1.58 16.84 6.16
C TYR A 590 2.01 17.96 5.23
N ILE A 591 2.63 17.59 4.11
CA ILE A 591 3.03 18.51 3.05
C ILE A 591 2.44 18.01 1.73
N ILE A 592 1.76 18.89 1.00
CA ILE A 592 1.36 18.66 -0.39
C ILE A 592 2.21 19.57 -1.26
N SER A 593 3.11 18.98 -2.04
CA SER A 593 4.03 19.71 -2.90
C SER A 593 4.07 19.16 -4.32
N SER A 594 3.59 19.96 -5.28
CA SER A 594 3.69 19.65 -6.70
C SER A 594 4.41 20.77 -7.45
N SER A 595 5.21 20.43 -8.46
CA SER A 595 5.96 21.39 -9.25
C SER A 595 5.93 21.08 -10.74
N LYS A 596 5.99 22.12 -11.59
CA LYS A 596 6.07 21.97 -13.06
C LYS A 596 7.43 21.45 -13.52
N ARG A 597 8.53 21.85 -12.87
CA ARG A 597 9.90 21.42 -13.19
C ARG A 597 10.52 20.78 -11.96
N GLY A 598 10.46 19.45 -11.88
CA GLY A 598 10.77 18.67 -10.68
C GLY A 598 12.25 18.54 -10.34
N LYS A 599 13.17 18.74 -11.28
CA LYS A 599 14.57 18.31 -11.09
C LYS A 599 15.56 19.41 -10.67
N ASP A 600 15.21 20.70 -10.75
CA ASP A 600 16.14 21.79 -10.41
C ASP A 600 16.34 21.94 -8.89
N PRO A 601 17.54 21.59 -8.34
CA PRO A 601 17.83 21.65 -6.91
C PRO A 601 17.79 23.06 -6.31
N ALA A 602 17.92 24.09 -7.14
CA ALA A 602 17.89 25.47 -6.67
C ALA A 602 16.48 25.93 -6.27
N ARG A 603 15.43 25.28 -6.79
CA ARG A 603 14.04 25.68 -6.55
C ARG A 603 13.58 25.34 -5.13
N ASP A 604 12.75 26.23 -4.60
CA ASP A 604 12.17 26.06 -3.28
C ASP A 604 11.32 24.78 -3.17
N SER A 605 10.64 24.36 -4.24
CA SER A 605 9.85 23.13 -4.22
C SER A 605 10.68 21.88 -3.94
N VAL A 606 11.88 21.78 -4.53
CA VAL A 606 12.80 20.65 -4.28
C VAL A 606 13.36 20.73 -2.87
N LYS A 607 13.75 21.93 -2.41
CA LYS A 607 14.23 22.15 -1.04
C LYS A 607 13.18 21.78 0.01
N ILE A 608 11.92 22.12 -0.23
CA ILE A 608 10.77 21.77 0.62
C ILE A 608 10.63 20.25 0.73
N ARG A 609 10.64 19.55 -0.41
CA ARG A 609 10.51 18.09 -0.45
C ARG A 609 11.67 17.39 0.25
N ARG A 610 12.92 17.80 -0.02
CA ARG A 610 14.10 17.25 0.67
C ARG A 610 14.05 17.48 2.18
N LYS A 611 13.67 18.69 2.62
CA LYS A 611 13.53 18.98 4.05
C LYS A 611 12.42 18.14 4.70
N ALA A 612 11.30 17.93 4.00
CA ALA A 612 10.21 17.08 4.49
C ALA A 612 10.71 15.65 4.78
N VAL A 613 11.47 15.06 3.85
CA VAL A 613 12.09 13.74 4.01
C VAL A 613 13.06 13.71 5.18
N GLN A 614 13.95 14.70 5.30
CA GLN A 614 14.90 14.81 6.42
C GLN A 614 14.21 14.87 7.79
N MET A 615 13.00 15.42 7.83
CA MET A 615 12.22 15.56 9.06
C MET A 615 11.22 14.42 9.30
N GLY A 616 11.11 13.46 8.37
CA GLY A 616 10.10 12.40 8.43
C GLY A 616 8.67 12.91 8.34
N ILE A 617 8.44 14.07 7.71
CA ILE A 617 7.10 14.62 7.46
C ILE A 617 6.59 14.05 6.13
N PRO A 618 5.45 13.33 6.09
CA PRO A 618 4.87 12.83 4.85
C PRO A 618 4.67 13.94 3.82
N CYS A 619 5.30 13.77 2.65
CA CYS A 619 5.25 14.70 1.55
C CYS A 619 4.60 14.07 0.32
N LEU A 620 3.39 14.52 -0.01
CA LEU A 620 2.58 14.01 -1.10
C LEU A 620 2.77 14.88 -2.33
N THR A 621 3.09 14.25 -3.46
CA THR A 621 3.36 14.98 -4.72
C THR A 621 2.28 14.79 -5.79
N SER A 622 1.26 13.97 -5.47
CA SER A 622 0.06 13.78 -6.27
C SER A 622 -1.16 14.29 -5.51
N THR A 623 -2.04 15.01 -6.19
CA THR A 623 -3.32 15.46 -5.62
C THR A 623 -4.25 14.28 -5.35
N ASP A 624 -4.17 13.21 -6.14
CA ASP A 624 -5.05 12.06 -6.03
C ASP A 624 -4.72 11.27 -4.75
N THR A 625 -3.43 11.00 -4.51
CA THR A 625 -2.95 10.40 -3.25
C THR A 625 -3.27 11.28 -2.05
N ALA A 626 -3.12 12.60 -2.18
CA ALA A 626 -3.44 13.54 -1.11
C ALA A 626 -4.94 13.57 -0.78
N ASN A 627 -5.79 13.43 -1.79
CA ASN A 627 -7.23 13.31 -1.58
C ASN A 627 -7.60 11.99 -0.90
N ALA A 628 -7.02 10.86 -1.36
CA ALA A 628 -7.19 9.55 -0.73
C ALA A 628 -6.76 9.57 0.76
N LEU A 629 -5.61 10.19 1.08
CA LEU A 629 -5.17 10.38 2.45
C LEU A 629 -6.17 11.21 3.27
N ALA A 630 -6.68 12.31 2.71
CA ALA A 630 -7.66 13.15 3.39
C ALA A 630 -8.95 12.38 3.71
N ASP A 631 -9.42 11.53 2.79
CA ASP A 631 -10.59 10.67 2.99
C ASP A 631 -10.35 9.62 4.08
N ILE A 632 -9.14 9.04 4.16
CA ILE A 632 -8.76 8.10 5.23
C ILE A 632 -8.70 8.80 6.59
N LEU A 633 -8.12 10.00 6.66
CA LEU A 633 -8.05 10.76 7.91
C LEU A 633 -9.44 11.22 8.38
N LEU A 634 -10.37 11.46 7.46
CA LEU A 634 -11.77 11.70 7.77
C LEU A 634 -12.49 10.43 8.22
N SER A 635 -12.11 9.27 7.69
CA SER A 635 -12.63 7.98 8.14
C SER A 635 -12.28 7.73 9.62
N LYS A 636 -13.04 6.90 10.32
CA LYS A 636 -12.79 6.58 11.74
C LYS A 636 -11.89 5.36 11.96
N TYR A 637 -11.21 4.88 10.91
CA TYR A 637 -10.31 3.74 11.01
C TYR A 637 -9.04 4.08 11.80
N SER A 638 -8.64 3.14 12.64
CA SER A 638 -7.46 3.18 13.50
C SER A 638 -6.94 1.76 13.64
N ASP A 639 -5.75 1.59 14.21
CA ASP A 639 -5.14 0.27 14.41
C ASP A 639 -6.08 -0.69 15.15
N ILE A 640 -6.90 -0.17 16.08
CA ILE A 640 -7.88 -0.96 16.81
C ILE A 640 -9.19 -1.17 16.05
N SER A 641 -9.58 -0.29 15.12
CA SER A 641 -10.89 -0.37 14.44
C SER A 641 -10.81 -0.97 13.04
N THR A 642 -9.76 -1.74 12.76
CA THR A 642 -9.63 -2.50 11.51
C THR A 642 -9.66 -4.01 11.75
N GLU A 643 -10.25 -4.77 10.83
CA GLU A 643 -10.30 -6.24 10.92
C GLU A 643 -8.96 -6.85 10.47
N LEU A 644 -8.39 -7.76 11.25
CA LEU A 644 -7.28 -8.57 10.74
C LEU A 644 -7.82 -9.64 9.78
N VAL A 645 -7.32 -9.64 8.55
CA VAL A 645 -7.73 -10.58 7.50
C VAL A 645 -6.66 -11.67 7.37
N ASP A 646 -7.03 -12.92 7.59
CA ASP A 646 -6.19 -14.08 7.28
C ASP A 646 -6.33 -14.43 5.80
N ILE A 647 -5.26 -14.23 5.04
CA ILE A 647 -5.23 -14.48 3.60
C ILE A 647 -5.33 -15.98 3.26
N ASN A 648 -5.07 -16.88 4.21
CA ASN A 648 -5.25 -18.32 4.02
C ASN A 648 -6.72 -18.76 4.22
N SER A 649 -7.56 -17.87 4.75
CA SER A 649 -8.94 -18.16 5.15
C SER A 649 -9.87 -17.03 4.70
N LEU A 650 -9.78 -16.60 3.45
CA LEU A 650 -10.61 -15.52 2.91
C LEU A 650 -12.08 -15.93 2.83
N ARG A 651 -12.98 -15.01 3.20
CA ARG A 651 -14.42 -15.18 2.98
C ARG A 651 -14.68 -15.20 1.47
N LYS A 652 -15.60 -16.06 1.02
CA LYS A 652 -16.03 -16.14 -0.39
C LYS A 652 -17.14 -15.16 -0.75
N THR A 653 -17.91 -14.72 0.25
CA THR A 653 -19.06 -13.82 0.09
C THR A 653 -19.11 -12.86 1.27
N LYS A 654 -19.75 -11.71 1.07
CA LYS A 654 -20.11 -10.80 2.16
C LYS A 654 -21.03 -11.50 3.17
N MET A 655 -20.90 -11.14 4.43
CA MET A 655 -21.73 -11.69 5.49
C MET A 655 -23.03 -10.90 5.57
N ARG A 656 -24.17 -11.60 5.65
CA ARG A 656 -25.48 -10.96 5.89
C ARG A 656 -25.76 -10.97 7.38
N LEU A 657 -25.70 -9.80 8.00
CA LEU A 657 -25.79 -9.63 9.44
C LEU A 657 -27.15 -9.00 9.81
N PRO A 658 -28.04 -9.74 10.48
CA PRO A 658 -29.26 -9.15 11.04
C PRO A 658 -28.90 -8.14 12.14
N PHE A 659 -29.58 -7.01 12.14
CA PHE A 659 -29.42 -6.00 13.18
C PHE A 659 -30.78 -5.44 13.62
N THR A 660 -30.82 -4.95 14.85
CA THR A 660 -31.94 -4.16 15.37
C THR A 660 -31.42 -2.80 15.78
N LYS A 661 -32.00 -1.71 15.26
CA LYS A 661 -31.71 -0.36 15.74
C LYS A 661 -32.68 -0.02 16.86
N MET A 662 -32.17 0.35 18.02
CA MET A 662 -32.99 0.71 19.19
C MET A 662 -32.46 1.99 19.82
N GLN A 663 -33.35 2.70 20.52
CA GLN A 663 -32.99 3.91 21.25
C GLN A 663 -33.64 3.91 22.63
N ALA A 664 -32.99 4.58 23.59
CA ALA A 664 -33.63 5.01 24.83
C ALA A 664 -33.30 6.49 25.07
N ASN A 665 -34.33 7.32 25.19
CA ASN A 665 -34.22 8.77 25.35
C ASN A 665 -33.32 9.44 24.29
N GLY A 666 -33.45 9.03 23.02
CA GLY A 666 -32.74 9.64 21.89
C GLY A 666 -31.29 9.19 21.71
N ASN A 667 -30.76 8.36 22.61
CA ASN A 667 -29.46 7.71 22.45
C ASN A 667 -29.66 6.35 21.75
N ASP A 668 -29.16 6.22 20.52
CA ASP A 668 -29.48 5.13 19.60
C ASP A 668 -28.27 4.24 19.30
N TYR A 669 -28.46 2.93 19.33
CA TYR A 669 -27.41 1.95 19.04
C TYR A 669 -27.91 0.90 18.05
N ILE A 670 -26.95 0.23 17.42
CA ILE A 670 -27.18 -0.89 16.52
C ILE A 670 -26.88 -2.18 17.29
N TYR A 671 -27.86 -3.05 17.44
CA TYR A 671 -27.76 -4.29 18.20
C TYR A 671 -27.57 -5.46 17.25
N LEU A 672 -26.52 -6.24 17.51
CA LEU A 672 -26.16 -7.44 16.78
C LEU A 672 -26.31 -8.63 17.72
N ASP A 673 -27.11 -9.61 17.30
CA ASP A 673 -27.30 -10.85 18.04
C ASP A 673 -26.31 -11.90 17.54
N CYS A 674 -25.31 -12.19 18.37
CA CYS A 674 -24.14 -12.98 18.05
C CYS A 674 -24.07 -14.24 18.91
N GLU A 675 -25.22 -14.76 19.35
CA GLU A 675 -25.28 -16.05 20.05
C GLU A 675 -24.95 -17.24 19.15
N GLU A 676 -25.21 -17.11 17.84
CA GLU A 676 -24.96 -18.12 16.80
C GLU A 676 -24.06 -17.61 15.66
N ILE A 677 -23.79 -16.30 15.61
CA ILE A 677 -22.93 -15.67 14.60
C ILE A 677 -21.68 -15.14 15.28
N GLU A 678 -20.53 -15.66 14.89
CA GLU A 678 -19.24 -15.17 15.37
C GLU A 678 -18.81 -13.92 14.61
N ILE A 679 -18.46 -12.86 15.36
CA ILE A 679 -17.92 -11.62 14.83
C ILE A 679 -16.51 -11.44 15.35
N ASN A 680 -15.53 -11.52 14.44
CA ASN A 680 -14.10 -11.44 14.78
C ASN A 680 -13.67 -10.04 15.23
N SER A 681 -14.19 -8.99 14.57
CA SER A 681 -13.85 -7.59 14.87
C SER A 681 -15.09 -6.68 14.96
N PRO A 682 -15.82 -6.70 16.09
CA PRO A 682 -16.94 -5.80 16.35
C PRO A 682 -16.55 -4.31 16.32
N GLU A 683 -15.33 -3.98 16.74
CA GLU A 683 -14.79 -2.63 16.74
C GLU A 683 -14.71 -2.02 15.33
N SER A 684 -14.31 -2.83 14.34
CA SER A 684 -14.34 -2.46 12.92
C SER A 684 -15.76 -2.27 12.40
N LEU A 685 -16.69 -3.15 12.81
CA LEU A 685 -18.10 -3.00 12.44
C LEU A 685 -18.71 -1.73 13.03
N SER A 686 -18.36 -1.36 14.25
CA SER A 686 -18.87 -0.13 14.87
C SER A 686 -18.45 1.11 14.09
N ALA A 687 -17.18 1.21 13.70
CA ALA A 687 -16.68 2.34 12.92
C ALA A 687 -17.40 2.52 11.57
N CYS A 688 -17.87 1.43 10.95
CA CYS A 688 -18.59 1.46 9.67
C CYS A 688 -20.10 1.61 9.84
N LEU A 689 -20.73 0.77 10.66
CA LEU A 689 -22.19 0.70 10.77
C LEU A 689 -22.78 1.88 11.54
N ALA A 690 -22.09 2.38 12.56
CA ALA A 690 -22.59 3.48 13.38
C ALA A 690 -22.45 4.85 12.69
N ASP A 691 -21.75 4.95 11.56
CA ASP A 691 -21.67 6.22 10.83
C ASP A 691 -23.05 6.69 10.38
N ARG A 692 -23.43 7.93 10.74
CA ARG A 692 -24.76 8.46 10.49
C ARG A 692 -25.02 8.85 9.03
N ASN A 693 -23.98 8.99 8.21
CA ASN A 693 -24.12 9.37 6.80
C ASN A 693 -23.96 8.16 5.86
N TYR A 694 -23.03 7.27 6.19
CA TYR A 694 -22.64 6.16 5.31
C TYR A 694 -23.01 4.76 5.86
N GLY A 695 -23.45 4.68 7.12
CA GLY A 695 -23.87 3.44 7.77
C GLY A 695 -25.36 3.43 8.11
N ILE A 696 -25.74 2.55 9.04
CA ILE A 696 -27.09 2.52 9.64
C ILE A 696 -27.31 3.76 10.53
N GLY A 697 -26.22 4.29 11.09
CA GLY A 697 -26.21 5.45 11.96
C GLY A 697 -26.59 5.11 13.39
N GLY A 698 -25.77 5.55 14.34
CA GLY A 698 -26.03 5.47 15.76
C GLY A 698 -24.85 5.98 16.57
N ASP A 699 -24.94 5.88 17.89
CA ASP A 699 -23.88 6.22 18.84
C ASP A 699 -22.89 5.05 19.05
N GLY A 700 -23.15 3.90 18.44
CA GLY A 700 -22.27 2.73 18.47
C GLY A 700 -22.98 1.42 18.13
N VAL A 701 -22.25 0.32 18.29
CA VAL A 701 -22.73 -1.05 18.10
C VAL A 701 -22.72 -1.80 19.44
N VAL A 702 -23.80 -2.53 19.72
CA VAL A 702 -23.92 -3.43 20.86
C VAL A 702 -23.98 -4.87 20.36
N VAL A 703 -23.04 -5.69 20.83
CA VAL A 703 -23.01 -7.13 20.51
C VAL A 703 -23.59 -7.91 21.68
N ILE A 704 -24.60 -8.73 21.42
CA ILE A 704 -25.24 -9.63 22.37
C ILE A 704 -24.68 -11.03 22.15
N THR A 705 -24.17 -11.65 23.21
CA THR A 705 -23.51 -12.97 23.18
C THR A 705 -23.99 -13.84 24.34
N LYS A 706 -23.72 -15.14 24.28
CA LYS A 706 -24.03 -16.06 25.38
C LYS A 706 -23.19 -15.71 26.62
N SER A 707 -23.79 -15.83 27.80
CA SER A 707 -23.11 -15.75 29.09
C SER A 707 -23.23 -17.09 29.80
N GLU A 708 -22.16 -17.50 30.49
CA GLU A 708 -22.18 -18.70 31.36
C GLU A 708 -22.75 -18.38 32.76
N VAL A 709 -22.82 -17.10 33.13
CA VAL A 709 -23.10 -16.64 34.51
C VAL A 709 -24.32 -15.74 34.64
N ALA A 710 -24.90 -15.30 33.51
CA ALA A 710 -26.03 -14.36 33.41
C ALA A 710 -27.01 -14.79 32.30
N ASP A 711 -28.13 -14.08 32.13
CA ASP A 711 -29.12 -14.38 31.07
C ASP A 711 -28.55 -14.10 29.66
N THR A 712 -27.69 -13.10 29.53
CA THR A 712 -26.92 -12.81 28.31
C THR A 712 -25.67 -11.97 28.67
N LYS A 713 -24.78 -11.77 27.71
CA LYS A 713 -23.63 -10.87 27.79
C LYS A 713 -23.72 -9.80 26.73
N MET A 714 -23.50 -8.54 27.11
CA MET A 714 -23.39 -7.43 26.16
C MET A 714 -21.97 -6.87 26.12
N ARG A 715 -21.55 -6.49 24.92
CA ARG A 715 -20.35 -5.67 24.67
C ARG A 715 -20.77 -4.44 23.88
N LEU A 716 -20.27 -3.27 24.27
CA LEU A 716 -20.62 -2.00 23.65
C LEU A 716 -19.39 -1.42 22.97
N PHE A 717 -19.50 -1.07 21.70
CA PHE A 717 -18.46 -0.42 20.93
C PHE A 717 -18.94 0.97 20.50
N ASN A 718 -18.13 1.98 20.80
CA ASN A 718 -18.43 3.38 20.48
C ASN A 718 -18.25 3.65 18.98
N LEU A 719 -18.62 4.85 18.55
CA LEU A 719 -18.51 5.29 17.16
C LEU A 719 -17.08 5.24 16.60
N ASP A 720 -16.06 5.40 17.45
CA ASP A 720 -14.64 5.31 17.10
C ASP A 720 -14.08 3.86 17.12
N GLY A 721 -14.93 2.87 17.42
CA GLY A 721 -14.57 1.46 17.57
C GLY A 721 -14.07 1.07 18.97
N SER A 722 -13.81 2.03 19.86
CA SER A 722 -13.37 1.71 21.23
C SER A 722 -14.46 1.01 22.04
N GLU A 723 -14.08 0.02 22.87
CA GLU A 723 -15.04 -0.68 23.72
C GLU A 723 -15.44 0.18 24.94
N GLY A 724 -16.74 0.44 25.07
CA GLY A 724 -17.35 1.11 26.21
C GLY A 724 -17.55 0.15 27.38
N LYS A 725 -17.25 0.61 28.61
CA LYS A 725 -17.35 -0.23 29.81
C LYS A 725 -18.80 -0.55 30.20
N LEU A 726 -19.70 0.43 30.08
CA LEU A 726 -21.13 0.30 30.39
C LEU A 726 -21.93 1.39 29.65
N GLY A 727 -23.12 1.05 29.14
CA GLY A 727 -24.08 2.03 28.62
C GLY A 727 -25.48 1.73 29.17
N GLY A 728 -26.01 2.60 30.03
CA GLY A 728 -27.31 2.35 30.68
C GLY A 728 -28.48 2.26 29.69
N ASN A 729 -28.53 3.18 28.72
CA ASN A 729 -29.53 3.15 27.65
C ASN A 729 -29.38 1.90 26.76
N ALA A 730 -28.14 1.50 26.49
CA ALA A 730 -27.85 0.28 25.74
C ALA A 730 -28.33 -0.97 26.47
N LEU A 731 -28.05 -1.06 27.76
CA LEU A 731 -28.46 -2.18 28.63
C LEU A 731 -29.99 -2.32 28.70
N ALA A 732 -30.72 -1.21 28.75
CA ALA A 732 -32.18 -1.22 28.72
C ALA A 732 -32.74 -1.77 27.41
N CYS A 733 -32.12 -1.40 26.29
CA CYS A 733 -32.50 -1.92 24.99
C CYS A 733 -32.19 -3.41 24.87
N VAL A 734 -31.06 -3.90 25.40
CA VAL A 734 -30.78 -5.35 25.48
C VAL A 734 -31.88 -6.07 26.25
N ALA A 735 -32.29 -5.56 27.42
CA ALA A 735 -33.37 -6.16 28.20
C ALA A 735 -34.69 -6.24 27.43
N LYS A 736 -35.06 -5.16 26.73
CA LYS A 736 -36.23 -5.13 25.84
C LYS A 736 -36.09 -6.15 24.69
N TYR A 737 -34.92 -6.23 24.07
CA TYR A 737 -34.64 -7.18 23.00
C TYR A 737 -34.84 -8.62 23.46
N LEU A 738 -34.29 -8.98 24.63
CA LEU A 738 -34.45 -10.30 25.23
C LEU A 738 -35.92 -10.61 25.54
N PHE A 739 -36.66 -9.65 26.10
CA PHE A 739 -38.06 -9.84 26.50
C PHE A 739 -39.01 -9.95 25.30
N ASP A 740 -38.85 -9.08 24.30
CA ASP A 740 -39.78 -8.97 23.17
C ASP A 740 -39.43 -9.98 22.05
N PHE A 741 -38.15 -10.17 21.72
CA PHE A 741 -37.72 -11.01 20.59
C PHE A 741 -37.23 -12.40 20.99
N LYS A 742 -36.32 -12.51 21.95
CA LYS A 742 -35.86 -13.82 22.46
C LYS A 742 -36.90 -14.53 23.34
N LYS A 743 -38.01 -13.84 23.64
CA LYS A 743 -39.13 -14.33 24.46
C LYS A 743 -38.69 -14.79 25.86
N ILE A 744 -37.63 -14.20 26.40
CA ILE A 744 -37.22 -14.43 27.79
C ILE A 744 -38.16 -13.60 28.68
N LYS A 745 -39.31 -14.17 29.04
CA LYS A 745 -40.37 -13.49 29.81
C LYS A 745 -40.06 -13.51 31.32
N LYS A 746 -38.98 -12.83 31.70
CA LYS A 746 -38.58 -12.61 33.10
C LYS A 746 -38.71 -11.13 33.46
N ASP A 747 -39.30 -10.83 34.61
CA ASP A 747 -39.41 -9.46 35.12
C ASP A 747 -38.08 -8.94 35.67
N ARG A 748 -37.19 -9.85 36.11
CA ARG A 748 -35.81 -9.58 36.53
C ARG A 748 -34.85 -10.35 35.65
N MET A 749 -33.91 -9.66 35.03
CA MET A 749 -32.84 -10.25 34.22
C MET A 749 -31.47 -9.80 34.71
N ARG A 750 -30.47 -10.65 34.48
CA ARG A 750 -29.06 -10.42 34.77
C ARG A 750 -28.31 -10.36 33.43
N ILE A 751 -27.61 -9.27 33.17
CA ILE A 751 -26.84 -9.08 31.94
C ILE A 751 -25.38 -8.86 32.31
N GLU A 752 -24.49 -9.69 31.77
CA GLU A 752 -23.04 -9.54 31.94
C GLU A 752 -22.52 -8.39 31.08
N THR A 753 -21.70 -7.53 31.68
CA THR A 753 -21.03 -6.38 31.03
C THR A 753 -19.55 -6.39 31.37
N MET A 754 -18.75 -5.51 30.75
CA MET A 754 -17.31 -5.40 31.03
C MET A 754 -17.02 -5.04 32.50
N VAL A 755 -17.94 -4.36 33.19
CA VAL A 755 -17.81 -3.96 34.61
C VAL A 755 -18.54 -4.90 35.56
N GLY A 756 -18.91 -6.10 35.09
CA GLY A 756 -19.62 -7.12 35.86
C GLY A 756 -21.09 -7.26 35.49
N ILE A 757 -21.81 -8.07 36.27
CA ILE A 757 -23.22 -8.39 36.02
C ILE A 757 -24.12 -7.26 36.53
N LYS A 758 -25.05 -6.80 35.69
CA LYS A 758 -26.05 -5.79 36.03
C LYS A 758 -27.43 -6.42 36.08
N GLU A 759 -28.21 -6.00 37.07
CA GLU A 759 -29.60 -6.41 37.20
C GLU A 759 -30.52 -5.37 36.58
N VAL A 760 -31.45 -5.86 35.77
CA VAL A 760 -32.46 -5.04 35.10
C VAL A 760 -33.84 -5.58 35.40
N PHE A 761 -34.78 -4.67 35.59
CA PHE A 761 -36.17 -4.98 35.91
C PHE A 761 -37.07 -4.44 34.80
N VAL A 762 -37.81 -5.33 34.14
CA VAL A 762 -38.66 -5.02 32.99
C VAL A 762 -40.08 -4.81 33.46
N SER A 763 -40.66 -3.67 33.12
CA SER A 763 -42.10 -3.42 33.25
C SER A 763 -42.77 -3.56 31.89
N THR A 764 -43.96 -4.15 31.87
CA THR A 764 -44.64 -4.51 30.62
C THR A 764 -45.93 -3.72 30.41
N LYS A 765 -46.25 -3.43 29.14
CA LYS A 765 -47.55 -2.94 28.69
C LYS A 765 -47.96 -3.72 27.44
N ASN A 766 -49.18 -4.25 27.40
CA ASN A 766 -49.69 -5.08 26.30
C ASN A 766 -48.75 -6.27 25.96
N SER A 767 -48.23 -6.97 26.98
CA SER A 767 -47.30 -8.10 26.86
C SER A 767 -45.93 -7.80 26.24
N LEU A 768 -45.61 -6.52 26.04
CA LEU A 768 -44.31 -6.03 25.55
C LEU A 768 -43.61 -5.23 26.64
N ALA A 769 -42.27 -5.22 26.63
CA ALA A 769 -41.49 -4.40 27.53
C ALA A 769 -41.73 -2.90 27.24
N SER A 770 -42.22 -2.15 28.23
CA SER A 770 -42.55 -0.72 28.11
C SER A 770 -41.53 0.19 28.78
N SER A 771 -40.95 -0.24 29.91
CA SER A 771 -39.90 0.48 30.61
C SER A 771 -38.96 -0.50 31.30
N VAL A 772 -37.71 -0.08 31.48
CA VAL A 772 -36.66 -0.88 32.12
C VAL A 772 -36.02 -0.04 33.22
N LYS A 773 -35.96 -0.62 34.42
CA LYS A 773 -35.22 -0.08 35.56
C LYS A 773 -33.89 -0.80 35.68
N ILE A 774 -32.81 -0.06 35.88
CA ILE A 774 -31.44 -0.59 35.93
C ILE A 774 -30.82 -0.20 37.27
N SER A 775 -30.20 -1.17 37.94
CA SER A 775 -29.31 -0.90 39.08
C SER A 775 -27.90 -0.60 38.58
N MET A 776 -27.45 0.64 38.72
CA MET A 776 -26.12 1.09 38.31
C MET A 776 -25.03 0.74 39.35
N GLY A 777 -25.44 0.54 40.61
CA GLY A 777 -24.57 0.28 41.75
C GLY A 777 -24.14 1.56 42.47
N ASN A 778 -23.16 1.44 43.38
CA ASN A 778 -22.66 2.57 44.15
C ASN A 778 -21.72 3.46 43.32
N PRO A 779 -21.81 4.80 43.46
CA PRO A 779 -20.89 5.71 42.79
C PRO A 779 -19.49 5.60 43.42
N ILE A 780 -18.47 5.47 42.57
CA ILE A 780 -17.07 5.55 42.98
C ILE A 780 -16.68 7.02 43.04
N LEU A 781 -16.24 7.49 44.21
CA LEU A 781 -15.90 8.90 44.47
C LEU A 781 -14.40 9.12 44.71
N SER A 782 -13.64 8.04 44.91
CA SER A 782 -12.21 8.13 45.20
C SER A 782 -11.40 8.48 43.94
N PRO A 783 -10.59 9.54 43.93
CA PRO A 783 -9.74 9.89 42.79
C PRO A 783 -8.68 8.85 42.44
N SER A 784 -8.37 7.92 43.35
CA SER A 784 -7.46 6.80 43.05
C SER A 784 -8.11 5.71 42.20
N GLU A 785 -9.44 5.60 42.27
CA GLU A 785 -10.25 4.58 41.56
C GLU A 785 -10.95 5.16 40.34
N ILE A 786 -11.14 6.48 40.30
CA ILE A 786 -11.47 7.23 39.09
C ILE A 786 -10.16 7.49 38.35
N PRO A 787 -10.06 7.32 37.03
CA PRO A 787 -8.85 7.59 36.24
C PRO A 787 -8.55 9.11 36.12
N VAL A 788 -8.48 9.83 37.24
CA VAL A 788 -8.21 11.26 37.36
C VAL A 788 -6.97 11.51 38.24
N ASN A 789 -6.09 12.41 37.82
CA ASN A 789 -4.83 12.70 38.49
C ASN A 789 -4.95 13.90 39.45
N LEU A 790 -5.90 13.82 40.40
CA LEU A 790 -6.12 14.83 41.42
C LEU A 790 -5.93 14.24 42.82
N LYS A 791 -5.29 15.02 43.72
CA LYS A 791 -5.06 14.60 45.11
C LYS A 791 -6.34 14.80 45.97
N GLY A 792 -6.53 13.94 46.96
CA GLY A 792 -7.61 14.03 47.95
C GLY A 792 -8.45 12.76 48.07
N LYS A 793 -9.41 12.74 49.00
CA LYS A 793 -10.34 11.62 49.20
C LYS A 793 -11.50 11.61 48.19
N THR A 794 -11.94 12.78 47.76
CA THR A 794 -13.00 12.98 46.75
C THR A 794 -12.66 14.19 45.87
N VAL A 795 -13.33 14.31 44.72
CA VAL A 795 -13.32 15.50 43.85
C VAL A 795 -14.77 15.97 43.73
N ILE A 796 -15.19 16.81 44.66
CA ILE A 796 -16.52 17.43 44.71
C ILE A 796 -16.28 18.93 44.80
N ASN A 797 -16.92 19.70 43.91
CA ASN A 797 -16.78 21.16 43.82
C ASN A 797 -15.32 21.66 43.90
N LYS A 798 -14.45 21.13 43.05
CA LYS A 798 -13.06 21.57 42.98
C LYS A 798 -12.82 22.48 41.79
N SER A 799 -12.24 23.64 42.03
CA SER A 799 -11.82 24.59 41.00
C SER A 799 -10.62 24.04 40.22
N ILE A 800 -10.79 23.84 38.92
CA ILE A 800 -9.72 23.40 38.00
C ILE A 800 -9.73 24.29 36.76
N GLU A 801 -8.54 24.71 36.34
CA GLU A 801 -8.37 25.49 35.12
C GLU A 801 -8.27 24.57 33.90
N PHE A 802 -9.13 24.80 32.92
CA PHE A 802 -9.08 24.18 31.60
C PHE A 802 -8.94 25.27 30.55
N SER A 803 -7.79 25.31 29.86
CA SER A 803 -7.55 26.20 28.72
C SER A 803 -7.76 27.70 29.01
N GLY A 804 -7.40 28.17 30.20
CA GLY A 804 -7.50 29.59 30.60
C GLY A 804 -8.80 29.97 31.32
N GLU A 805 -9.74 29.03 31.49
CA GLU A 805 -10.98 29.24 32.24
C GLU A 805 -11.07 28.27 33.43
N VAL A 806 -11.60 28.76 34.55
CA VAL A 806 -11.73 27.97 35.79
C VAL A 806 -13.13 27.38 35.86
N TYR A 807 -13.20 26.07 36.07
CA TYR A 807 -14.44 25.32 36.21
C TYR A 807 -14.47 24.62 37.56
N GLU A 808 -15.64 24.64 38.21
CA GLU A 808 -15.90 23.82 39.39
C GLU A 808 -16.33 22.43 38.95
N ILE A 809 -15.51 21.43 39.26
CA ILE A 809 -15.74 20.06 38.80
C ILE A 809 -16.08 19.12 39.96
N THR A 810 -17.01 18.21 39.68
CA THR A 810 -17.27 17.02 40.50
C THR A 810 -16.97 15.77 39.67
N CYS A 811 -16.07 14.92 40.14
CA CYS A 811 -15.70 13.69 39.45
C CYS A 811 -16.20 12.45 40.19
N LEU A 812 -16.79 11.52 39.45
CA LEU A 812 -17.25 10.23 39.95
C LEU A 812 -17.22 9.17 38.85
N SER A 813 -17.41 7.91 39.23
CA SER A 813 -17.62 6.83 38.27
C SER A 813 -18.82 5.94 38.61
N LEU A 814 -19.59 5.61 37.59
CA LEU A 814 -20.68 4.62 37.60
C LEU A 814 -20.42 3.57 36.51
N GLY A 815 -19.19 3.04 36.47
CA GLY A 815 -18.66 2.17 35.41
C GLY A 815 -17.83 2.92 34.37
N ASN A 816 -18.25 4.13 33.98
CA ASN A 816 -17.44 5.08 33.21
C ASN A 816 -17.00 6.26 34.08
N PRO A 817 -15.87 6.92 33.79
CA PRO A 817 -15.47 8.14 34.49
C PRO A 817 -16.30 9.34 34.00
N HIS A 818 -16.77 10.17 34.93
CA HIS A 818 -17.55 11.38 34.67
C HIS A 818 -16.94 12.61 35.32
N CYS A 819 -16.99 13.73 34.61
CA CYS A 819 -16.69 15.08 35.09
C CYS A 819 -17.96 15.91 34.95
N VAL A 820 -18.55 16.31 36.07
CA VAL A 820 -19.79 17.07 36.14
C VAL A 820 -19.48 18.52 36.49
N ILE A 821 -20.05 19.44 35.71
CA ILE A 821 -19.84 20.88 35.82
C ILE A 821 -21.22 21.54 35.91
N PHE A 822 -21.43 22.36 36.94
CA PHE A 822 -22.66 23.12 37.10
C PHE A 822 -22.57 24.47 36.40
N SER A 823 -23.64 24.88 35.72
CA SER A 823 -23.74 26.15 35.02
C SER A 823 -25.15 26.70 35.14
N GLU A 824 -25.29 28.02 35.22
CA GLU A 824 -26.59 28.70 35.26
C GLU A 824 -27.33 28.66 33.92
N ASP A 825 -26.59 28.59 32.80
CA ASP A 825 -27.13 28.52 31.45
C ASP A 825 -26.29 27.56 30.59
N ILE A 826 -26.80 26.36 30.40
CA ILE A 826 -26.14 25.33 29.58
C ILE A 826 -26.40 25.49 28.07
N ASP A 827 -27.38 26.30 27.67
CA ASP A 827 -27.77 26.48 26.26
C ASP A 827 -26.81 27.43 25.53
N SER A 828 -26.23 28.40 26.24
CA SER A 828 -25.18 29.28 25.69
C SER A 828 -23.80 28.63 25.60
N LEU A 829 -23.58 27.46 26.21
CA LEU A 829 -22.30 26.77 26.19
C LEU A 829 -22.00 26.12 24.82
N ASN A 830 -20.78 26.35 24.33
CA ASN A 830 -20.22 25.58 23.22
C ASN A 830 -19.68 24.23 23.70
N VAL A 831 -20.60 23.31 24.01
CA VAL A 831 -20.31 21.96 24.53
C VAL A 831 -19.33 21.21 23.63
N LYS A 832 -19.41 21.40 22.31
CA LYS A 832 -18.50 20.76 21.35
C LYS A 832 -17.05 21.18 21.53
N GLU A 833 -16.80 22.46 21.79
CA GLU A 833 -15.46 22.97 21.99
C GLU A 833 -14.93 22.67 23.39
N ILE A 834 -15.75 22.90 24.42
CA ILE A 834 -15.34 22.77 25.82
C ILE A 834 -15.23 21.29 26.21
N GLY A 835 -16.23 20.48 25.86
CA GLY A 835 -16.29 19.05 26.18
C GLY A 835 -15.10 18.28 25.62
N GLY A 836 -14.75 18.49 24.35
CA GLY A 836 -13.60 17.83 23.73
C GLY A 836 -12.24 18.24 24.33
N LYS A 837 -12.10 19.49 24.80
CA LYS A 837 -10.89 19.95 25.50
C LYS A 837 -10.75 19.31 26.88
N ILE A 838 -11.86 19.17 27.61
CA ILE A 838 -11.87 18.54 28.94
C ILE A 838 -11.69 17.03 28.83
N GLU A 839 -12.37 16.36 27.88
CA GLU A 839 -12.23 14.91 27.63
C GLU A 839 -10.76 14.51 27.46
N GLY A 840 -10.02 15.25 26.62
CA GLY A 840 -8.63 14.95 26.28
C GLY A 840 -7.58 15.54 27.22
N ASN A 841 -7.99 16.15 28.33
CA ASN A 841 -7.05 16.80 29.23
C ASN A 841 -6.16 15.79 29.97
N PRO A 842 -4.84 16.03 30.11
CA PRO A 842 -3.91 15.11 30.80
C PRO A 842 -4.27 14.75 32.25
N ILE A 843 -5.13 15.53 32.92
CA ILE A 843 -5.61 15.14 34.25
C ILE A 843 -6.47 13.87 34.21
N PHE A 844 -7.10 13.53 33.09
CA PHE A 844 -7.92 12.33 32.93
C PHE A 844 -7.14 11.27 32.14
N ARG A 845 -6.61 10.26 32.84
CA ARG A 845 -5.71 9.24 32.25
C ARG A 845 -6.37 8.42 31.16
N GLU A 846 -7.68 8.15 31.29
CA GLU A 846 -8.46 7.34 30.35
C GLU A 846 -9.51 8.17 29.59
N ARG A 847 -9.30 9.50 29.46
CA ARG A 847 -10.32 10.48 29.05
C ARG A 847 -11.56 10.44 29.97
N VAL A 848 -12.54 11.32 29.77
CA VAL A 848 -13.72 11.42 30.66
C VAL A 848 -14.99 11.84 29.91
N ASN A 849 -16.15 11.36 30.37
CA ASN A 849 -17.44 11.88 29.95
C ASN A 849 -17.69 13.21 30.68
N VAL A 850 -18.07 14.26 29.95
CA VAL A 850 -18.30 15.59 30.53
C VAL A 850 -19.79 15.89 30.52
N SER A 851 -20.34 16.28 31.67
CA SER A 851 -21.76 16.62 31.82
C SER A 851 -21.89 18.04 32.34
N PHE A 852 -22.56 18.89 31.56
CA PHE A 852 -22.89 20.26 31.93
C PHE A 852 -24.32 20.27 32.47
N VAL A 853 -24.48 20.70 33.72
CA VAL A 853 -25.72 20.56 34.49
C VAL A 853 -26.24 21.93 34.90
N GLN A 854 -27.51 22.19 34.57
CA GLN A 854 -28.29 23.29 35.11
C GLN A 854 -29.31 22.73 36.10
N VAL A 855 -29.34 23.29 37.31
CA VAL A 855 -30.30 22.92 38.35
C VAL A 855 -31.55 23.76 38.15
N GLU A 856 -32.69 23.14 37.88
CA GLU A 856 -33.97 23.85 37.74
C GLU A 856 -34.67 23.99 39.09
N ASP A 857 -34.70 22.88 39.84
CA ASP A 857 -35.26 22.78 41.18
C ASP A 857 -34.64 21.56 41.91
N GLU A 858 -35.06 21.32 43.16
CA GLU A 858 -34.53 20.25 44.03
C GLU A 858 -34.74 18.82 43.46
N LYS A 859 -35.58 18.65 42.43
CA LYS A 859 -35.95 17.36 41.81
C LYS A 859 -35.73 17.32 40.31
N THR A 860 -35.29 18.41 39.68
CA THR A 860 -35.22 18.53 38.23
C THR A 860 -33.89 19.13 37.80
N LEU A 861 -33.18 18.40 36.95
CA LEU A 861 -31.92 18.82 36.34
C LEU A 861 -32.08 18.91 34.83
N ARG A 862 -31.40 19.86 34.20
CA ARG A 862 -31.22 19.92 32.74
C ARG A 862 -29.75 19.65 32.41
N VAL A 863 -29.47 18.78 31.45
CA VAL A 863 -28.10 18.30 31.21
C VAL A 863 -27.77 18.22 29.72
N ARG A 864 -26.60 18.73 29.33
CA ARG A 864 -25.94 18.48 28.04
C ARG A 864 -24.67 17.67 28.25
N ILE A 865 -24.38 16.71 27.37
CA ILE A 865 -23.37 15.69 27.62
C ILE A 865 -22.42 15.55 26.42
N TRP A 866 -21.14 15.55 26.74
CA TRP A 866 -20.07 15.14 25.83
C TRP A 866 -19.58 13.75 26.26
N GLU A 867 -19.85 12.75 25.44
CA GLU A 867 -19.41 11.38 25.67
C GLU A 867 -18.04 11.12 25.03
N ARG A 868 -17.17 10.46 25.79
CA ARG A 868 -15.85 10.02 25.35
C ARG A 868 -15.99 9.12 24.11
N GLY A 869 -15.31 9.50 23.03
CA GLY A 869 -15.32 8.78 21.75
C GLY A 869 -16.53 9.03 20.83
N ASN A 870 -17.64 9.58 21.36
CA ASN A 870 -18.87 9.85 20.59
C ASN A 870 -19.09 11.36 20.35
N GLY A 871 -18.53 12.23 21.18
CA GLY A 871 -18.77 13.68 21.14
C GLY A 871 -20.06 14.07 21.84
N GLU A 872 -20.69 15.17 21.42
CA GLU A 872 -21.96 15.61 22.01
C GLU A 872 -23.10 14.65 21.62
N THR A 873 -23.79 14.11 22.62
CA THR A 873 -24.91 13.17 22.44
C THR A 873 -26.22 13.79 22.94
N LEU A 874 -27.35 13.31 22.43
CA LEU A 874 -28.66 13.77 22.87
C LEU A 874 -29.00 13.30 24.29
N SER A 875 -28.43 12.18 24.75
CA SER A 875 -28.63 11.63 26.08
C SER A 875 -27.51 10.65 26.44
N SER A 876 -27.22 10.51 27.73
CA SER A 876 -26.35 9.47 28.28
C SER A 876 -26.95 8.91 29.56
N GLY A 877 -27.24 7.62 29.58
CA GLY A 877 -27.82 6.98 30.78
C GLY A 877 -26.90 7.09 32.00
N THR A 878 -25.60 6.82 31.82
CA THR A 878 -24.59 6.97 32.89
C THR A 878 -24.31 8.43 33.22
N GLY A 879 -24.31 9.33 32.22
CA GLY A 879 -24.08 10.76 32.44
C GLY A 879 -25.21 11.43 33.22
N GLY A 880 -26.48 11.09 32.94
CA GLY A 880 -27.61 11.58 33.73
C GLY A 880 -27.59 11.05 35.16
N CYS A 881 -27.21 9.78 35.37
CA CYS A 881 -26.97 9.25 36.73
C CYS A 881 -25.87 10.01 37.46
N ALA A 882 -24.75 10.28 36.78
CA ALA A 882 -23.63 11.01 37.35
C ALA A 882 -24.01 12.45 37.71
N ALA A 883 -24.80 13.13 36.87
CA ALA A 883 -25.33 14.46 37.14
C ALA A 883 -26.23 14.48 38.39
N ALA A 884 -27.13 13.50 38.54
CA ALA A 884 -27.99 13.39 39.72
C ALA A 884 -27.19 13.13 41.00
N VAL A 885 -26.21 12.22 40.97
CA VAL A 885 -25.33 11.96 42.13
C VAL A 885 -24.52 13.21 42.48
N ALA A 886 -23.93 13.88 41.48
CA ALA A 886 -23.20 15.11 41.69
C ALA A 886 -24.09 16.21 42.29
N ALA A 887 -25.34 16.34 41.85
CA ALA A 887 -26.29 17.31 42.40
C ALA A 887 -26.58 17.03 43.88
N VAL A 888 -26.76 15.77 44.26
CA VAL A 888 -26.92 15.37 45.67
C VAL A 888 -25.65 15.67 46.49
N LEU A 889 -24.47 15.33 45.96
CA LEU A 889 -23.19 15.56 46.66
C LEU A 889 -22.86 17.04 46.85
N ASN A 890 -23.34 17.91 45.96
CA ASN A 890 -23.17 19.36 46.05
C ASN A 890 -24.34 20.06 46.78
N GLY A 891 -25.32 19.30 47.27
CA GLY A 891 -26.44 19.83 48.07
C GLY A 891 -27.56 20.50 47.25
N TYR A 892 -27.60 20.31 45.93
CA TYR A 892 -28.65 20.84 45.05
C TYR A 892 -29.92 19.98 45.01
N CYS A 893 -29.78 18.67 45.24
CA CYS A 893 -30.89 17.71 45.27
C CYS A 893 -30.84 16.86 46.54
N ASN A 894 -31.99 16.32 46.94
CA ASN A 894 -32.07 15.43 48.11
C ASN A 894 -31.75 13.97 47.75
N LYS A 895 -31.06 13.28 48.65
CA LYS A 895 -30.89 11.83 48.57
C LYS A 895 -32.23 11.12 48.78
N GLU A 896 -32.39 9.91 48.24
CA GLU A 896 -33.57 9.03 48.34
C GLU A 896 -34.83 9.47 47.58
N GLU A 897 -34.83 10.67 47.00
CA GLU A 897 -35.89 11.17 46.12
C GLU A 897 -35.62 10.83 44.64
N ASN A 898 -36.69 10.82 43.85
CA ASN A 898 -36.58 10.68 42.40
C ASN A 898 -36.18 12.02 41.78
N ILE A 899 -35.03 12.05 41.12
CA ILE A 899 -34.49 13.20 40.39
C ILE A 899 -34.77 13.00 38.90
N THR A 900 -35.47 13.93 38.29
CA THR A 900 -35.76 13.95 36.86
C THR A 900 -34.64 14.70 36.14
N VAL A 901 -33.88 13.97 35.33
CA VAL A 901 -32.82 14.52 34.49
C VAL A 901 -33.34 14.69 33.07
N THR A 902 -33.47 15.94 32.63
CA THR A 902 -33.92 16.32 31.29
C THR A 902 -32.71 16.56 30.39
N MET A 903 -32.59 15.77 29.34
CA MET A 903 -31.57 15.90 28.30
C MET A 903 -32.25 16.21 26.96
N PRO A 904 -31.52 16.70 25.94
CA PRO A 904 -32.09 16.96 24.61
C PRO A 904 -32.87 15.77 24.01
N GLY A 905 -32.43 14.54 24.27
CA GLY A 905 -33.06 13.31 23.77
C GLY A 905 -34.24 12.79 24.61
N GLY A 906 -34.45 13.30 25.82
CA GLY A 906 -35.57 12.90 26.66
C GLY A 906 -35.32 12.99 28.16
N LYS A 907 -36.30 12.52 28.94
CA LYS A 907 -36.27 12.52 30.41
C LYS A 907 -35.82 11.17 30.95
N GLN A 908 -34.89 11.20 31.89
CA GLN A 908 -34.45 10.05 32.67
C GLN A 908 -34.81 10.28 34.13
N VAL A 909 -35.37 9.27 34.80
CA VAL A 909 -35.60 9.34 36.25
C VAL A 909 -34.49 8.56 36.93
N VAL A 910 -33.79 9.22 37.84
CA VAL A 910 -32.68 8.64 38.63
C VAL A 910 -33.06 8.70 40.09
N ARG A 911 -32.78 7.62 40.83
CA ARG A 911 -32.87 7.59 42.29
C ARG A 911 -31.51 7.22 42.86
N TYR A 912 -31.06 7.97 43.86
CA TYR A 912 -29.81 7.69 44.56
C TYR A 912 -30.09 7.52 46.06
N ASP A 913 -29.90 6.33 46.59
CA ASP A 913 -30.13 5.98 48.00
C ASP A 913 -28.94 5.22 48.60
N GLU A 914 -29.11 4.55 49.74
CA GLU A 914 -28.05 3.74 50.37
C GLU A 914 -27.72 2.45 49.62
N SER A 915 -28.65 1.93 48.81
CA SER A 915 -28.46 0.73 47.99
C SER A 915 -27.70 1.02 46.68
N GLY A 916 -27.64 2.29 46.30
CA GLY A 916 -26.87 2.79 45.17
C GLY A 916 -27.69 3.67 44.25
N VAL A 917 -27.31 3.70 42.97
CA VAL A 917 -27.99 4.49 41.94
C VAL A 917 -28.85 3.58 41.08
N GLU A 918 -30.10 3.98 40.88
CA GLU A 918 -31.03 3.34 39.97
C GLU A 918 -31.50 4.33 38.90
N MET A 919 -31.68 3.84 37.67
CA MET A 919 -32.28 4.63 36.60
C MET A 919 -33.45 3.90 35.96
N ALA A 920 -34.44 4.67 35.51
CA ALA A 920 -35.53 4.17 34.68
C ALA A 920 -35.47 4.81 33.29
N CYS A 921 -35.72 3.98 32.27
CA CYS A 921 -35.71 4.39 30.87
C CYS A 921 -36.74 3.60 30.06
N SER A 922 -37.13 4.17 28.92
CA SER A 922 -38.17 3.62 28.05
C SER A 922 -37.56 3.25 26.70
N PRO A 923 -36.97 2.04 26.56
CA PRO A 923 -36.34 1.62 25.33
C PRO A 923 -37.38 1.38 24.23
N VAL A 924 -37.04 1.78 23.00
CA VAL A 924 -37.90 1.66 21.81
C VAL A 924 -37.10 1.03 20.67
N ILE A 925 -37.76 0.14 19.93
CA ILE A 925 -37.22 -0.41 18.69
C ILE A 925 -37.52 0.58 17.58
N VAL A 926 -36.48 1.01 16.87
CA VAL A 926 -36.59 1.97 15.77
C VAL A 926 -36.75 1.23 14.45
N TYR A 927 -35.90 0.21 14.20
CA TYR A 927 -35.88 -0.52 12.95
C TYR A 927 -35.27 -1.92 13.11
N GLN A 928 -35.62 -2.84 12.21
CA GLN A 928 -34.98 -4.15 12.08
C GLN A 928 -34.64 -4.40 10.62
N GLY A 929 -33.43 -4.89 10.37
CA GLY A 929 -32.96 -5.12 9.02
C GLY A 929 -31.81 -6.13 8.96
N ILE A 930 -31.25 -6.27 7.76
CA ILE A 930 -30.07 -7.08 7.48
C ILE A 930 -29.10 -6.17 6.75
N VAL A 931 -27.84 -6.14 7.17
CA VAL A 931 -26.75 -5.43 6.51
C VAL A 931 -25.76 -6.42 5.91
N GLU A 932 -25.18 -6.08 4.76
CA GLU A 932 -24.08 -6.84 4.16
C GLU A 932 -22.75 -6.22 4.58
N VAL A 933 -21.88 -7.02 5.21
CA VAL A 933 -20.58 -6.61 5.77
C VAL A 933 -19.43 -7.46 5.28
#